data_AF-A0A7X2PJ49-F1
#
_entry.id   AF-A0A7X2PJ49-F1
#
_cell.length_a   1.000
_cell.length_b   1.000
_cell.length_c   1.000
_cell.angle_alpha   90.00
_cell.angle_beta   90.00
_cell.angle_gamma   90.00
#
_symmetry.space_group_name_H-M   'P 1'
#
loop_
_entity.id
_entity.type
_entity.pdbx_description
1 polymer ?
#
loop_
_entity_poly.entity_id
_entity_poly.type
_entity_poly.pdbx_seq_one_letter_code
_entity_poly.pdbx_strand_id
1 'polypeptide(L)'
;MTPLLLAAILPGLFWEGPETLPALKDLGIERVYGPGAQPLPDTAVKIPPPGVLYRADVATASTTPWVDANGWRYARSAGKLHFIDASKGSAALTAAEAFAYGADAVIKIDPKQLEAFGKMLTFLRPLVRQPLPLIANIGVEDDGSALAGEAMNMLARRNLLFRIVKKPDPKLDVNVKPGADARNPAVFAQNARAQLTDAKRLVRIYGSDVVLASFTGEGPRARLFLLNYGRGRIEGLRVRVLGNWASVAVAGSRIEDVERLSGAVEFSMPELETLAVVELERAGPPSEKAAPAKTVSESNAGTNRAAAEWVLRMGGSVTLRGDSKRYTDWTELPASDFALEAVNLIGVLVDPADYKRLSGLDGLRELYVSGRTWHSMPKNVSAKTLKLFEGLTSLEKFALSLPVQTEIPLEDDALANLAPLTNLTELRLAQTQIRGQALAPFTKLTSLDLDHTRFDDAGMKHLEAMKGLTRLYARDTLVTDEGLKSLRNLRGLTELDLYGTNVSDAGVANLKGLTALRRLNLLGTSVTDEGLASLAGMKQLEELNLYRTKITNAGVEALATLPKLRELDVRYTGVTRRGVEAVRARLPRCHVAFLDVLAGAESREAIGPRDLKDAAKLASLTELDLTGAQIGDEDLANLAGLKNLERLSLKYTEVTDAGLAHLGGLTNLKRLDLTGVDITDRGLAHLRPLTGLRELLLGYGRFTDKGLAELAPLTNLTRLDLVRTRVTDRGVEAIAALKSLTRLNLDYTSITDKGLAPLASLTKLAELKLDSATVTDAGLDPLTGLTGLKLLNLYHTLVTDAGFRKLKTALPECKIVWDRESALPTRRGS
;
A
#
# COMPACT_ATOMS: atom_id res chain seq x y z
N MET A 1 18.53 -40.45 -22.95
CA MET A 1 19.45 -39.72 -22.04
C MET A 1 19.99 -40.71 -21.03
N THR A 2 21.32 -40.82 -20.93
CA THR A 2 22.03 -41.68 -19.96
C THR A 2 21.93 -41.10 -18.53
N PRO A 3 22.09 -41.91 -17.47
CA PRO A 3 21.95 -41.47 -16.07
C PRO A 3 22.91 -40.36 -15.64
N LEU A 4 23.99 -40.10 -16.39
CA LEU A 4 24.87 -38.93 -16.19
C LEU A 4 24.20 -37.58 -16.51
N LEU A 5 23.13 -37.54 -17.32
CA LEU A 5 22.41 -36.29 -17.66
C LEU A 5 21.36 -35.88 -16.62
N LEU A 6 21.03 -36.74 -15.65
CA LEU A 6 20.10 -36.41 -14.56
C LEU A 6 20.74 -35.56 -13.45
N ALA A 7 22.08 -35.49 -13.39
CA ALA A 7 22.81 -34.72 -12.38
C ALA A 7 22.83 -33.19 -12.61
N ALA A 8 22.37 -32.70 -13.78
CA ALA A 8 22.53 -31.30 -14.18
C ALA A 8 21.36 -30.35 -13.81
N ILE A 9 20.31 -30.84 -13.13
CA ILE A 9 19.07 -30.04 -12.90
C ILE A 9 18.96 -29.52 -11.46
N LEU A 10 19.52 -30.22 -10.46
CA LEU A 10 19.58 -29.68 -9.10
C LEU A 10 20.65 -28.59 -9.02
N PRO A 11 20.33 -27.42 -8.44
CA PRO A 11 21.30 -26.36 -8.22
C PRO A 11 22.49 -26.85 -7.37
N GLY A 12 23.70 -26.48 -7.78
CA GLY A 12 24.92 -26.69 -7.01
C GLY A 12 25.12 -25.61 -5.95
N LEU A 13 25.95 -25.92 -4.96
CA LEU A 13 26.40 -25.01 -3.91
C LEU A 13 27.80 -24.48 -4.24
N PHE A 14 28.02 -23.18 -4.17
CA PHE A 14 29.36 -22.62 -4.02
C PHE A 14 29.65 -22.41 -2.53
N TRP A 15 30.62 -23.13 -1.99
CA TRP A 15 30.85 -23.24 -0.55
C TRP A 15 32.22 -22.72 -0.13
N GLU A 16 32.23 -21.86 0.89
CA GLU A 16 33.44 -21.32 1.54
C GLU A 16 33.37 -21.49 3.07
N GLY A 17 32.38 -22.25 3.58
CA GLY A 17 32.16 -22.46 5.01
C GLY A 17 32.93 -23.66 5.58
N PRO A 18 32.84 -23.88 6.91
CA PRO A 18 33.66 -24.86 7.62
C PRO A 18 33.26 -26.33 7.39
N GLU A 19 32.05 -26.61 6.89
CA GLU A 19 31.52 -27.95 6.69
C GLU A 19 32.26 -28.73 5.59
N THR A 20 32.53 -30.03 5.84
CA THR A 20 33.25 -30.91 4.92
C THR A 20 32.35 -31.41 3.77
N LEU A 21 32.95 -31.84 2.65
CA LEU A 21 32.19 -32.39 1.52
C LEU A 21 31.26 -33.55 1.89
N PRO A 22 31.64 -34.53 2.74
CA PRO A 22 30.71 -35.54 3.23
C PRO A 22 29.52 -34.95 4.00
N ALA A 23 29.76 -33.99 4.90
CA ALA A 23 28.68 -33.33 5.66
C ALA A 23 27.69 -32.58 4.74
N LEU A 24 28.19 -31.95 3.68
CA LEU A 24 27.33 -31.31 2.67
C LEU A 24 26.49 -32.33 1.89
N LYS A 25 27.05 -33.50 1.57
CA LYS A 25 26.32 -34.60 0.91
C LYS A 25 25.21 -35.16 1.79
N ASP A 26 25.44 -35.27 3.10
CA ASP A 26 24.43 -35.71 4.07
C ASP A 26 23.24 -34.75 4.14
N LEU A 27 23.45 -33.46 3.87
CA LEU A 27 22.40 -32.45 3.69
C LEU A 27 21.73 -32.49 2.31
N GLY A 28 22.08 -33.47 1.49
CA GLY A 28 21.54 -33.64 0.14
C GLY A 28 22.18 -32.75 -0.92
N ILE A 29 23.36 -32.17 -0.66
CA ILE A 29 24.06 -31.29 -1.59
C ILE A 29 25.12 -32.10 -2.35
N GLU A 30 24.80 -32.48 -3.59
CA GLU A 30 25.65 -33.38 -4.38
C GLU A 30 26.68 -32.65 -5.27
N ARG A 31 26.35 -31.42 -5.67
CA ARG A 31 27.19 -30.57 -6.52
C ARG A 31 27.78 -29.43 -5.70
N VAL A 32 29.06 -29.50 -5.35
CA VAL A 32 29.76 -28.48 -4.58
C VAL A 32 30.89 -27.88 -5.39
N TYR A 33 30.99 -26.55 -5.38
CA TYR A 33 32.02 -25.75 -6.03
C TYR A 33 32.70 -24.87 -4.99
N GLY A 34 33.96 -24.47 -5.24
CA GLY A 34 34.71 -23.59 -4.36
C GLY A 34 35.99 -24.23 -3.79
N PRO A 35 36.62 -23.61 -2.78
CA PRO A 35 37.86 -24.11 -2.18
C PRO A 35 37.71 -25.55 -1.66
N GLY A 36 38.58 -26.46 -2.10
CA GLY A 36 38.53 -27.87 -1.71
C GLY A 36 37.50 -28.74 -2.45
N ALA A 37 36.80 -28.17 -3.44
CA ALA A 37 35.87 -28.86 -4.34
C ALA A 37 36.24 -28.60 -5.82
N GLN A 38 35.31 -28.78 -6.75
CA GLN A 38 35.56 -28.43 -8.15
C GLN A 38 35.50 -26.90 -8.36
N PRO A 39 36.37 -26.30 -9.21
CA PRO A 39 36.35 -24.87 -9.45
C PRO A 39 35.09 -24.46 -10.23
N LEU A 40 34.63 -23.23 -10.01
CA LEU A 40 33.58 -22.64 -10.85
C LEU A 40 34.15 -22.35 -12.25
N PRO A 41 33.54 -22.84 -13.34
CA PRO A 41 34.00 -22.55 -14.70
C PRO A 41 33.97 -21.05 -15.01
N ASP A 42 34.99 -20.54 -15.70
CA ASP A 42 35.05 -19.13 -16.14
C ASP A 42 33.94 -18.75 -17.13
N THR A 43 33.33 -19.76 -17.77
CA THR A 43 32.20 -19.60 -18.69
C THR A 43 30.85 -19.40 -17.98
N ALA A 44 30.81 -19.46 -16.64
CA ALA A 44 29.59 -19.29 -15.86
C ALA A 44 29.03 -17.86 -15.97
N VAL A 45 27.73 -17.75 -16.24
CA VAL A 45 27.02 -16.47 -16.36
C VAL A 45 26.59 -16.00 -14.97
N LYS A 46 27.10 -14.84 -14.53
CA LYS A 46 26.71 -14.23 -13.26
C LYS A 46 25.37 -13.51 -13.40
N ILE A 47 24.41 -13.82 -12.53
CA ILE A 47 23.09 -13.17 -12.47
C ILE A 47 22.74 -12.81 -11.01
N PRO A 48 21.88 -11.81 -10.77
CA PRO A 48 21.49 -11.42 -9.41
C PRO A 48 20.60 -12.48 -8.73
N PRO A 49 20.55 -12.54 -7.39
CA PRO A 49 19.59 -13.39 -6.69
C PRO A 49 18.15 -12.88 -6.89
N PRO A 50 17.15 -13.78 -6.95
CA PRO A 50 15.76 -13.38 -7.05
C PRO A 50 15.26 -12.73 -5.75
N GLY A 51 14.26 -11.85 -5.86
CA GLY A 51 13.60 -11.28 -4.69
C GLY A 51 12.70 -10.10 -4.99
N VAL A 52 12.33 -9.38 -3.93
CA VAL A 52 11.60 -8.11 -4.03
C VAL A 52 12.57 -6.95 -3.90
N LEU A 53 12.60 -6.09 -4.91
CA LEU A 53 13.28 -4.81 -4.90
C LEU A 53 12.28 -3.70 -4.58
N TYR A 54 12.68 -2.75 -3.74
CA TYR A 54 11.93 -1.52 -3.54
C TYR A 54 12.62 -0.42 -4.34
N ARG A 55 12.03 -0.03 -5.48
CA ARG A 55 12.54 1.06 -6.33
C ARG A 55 11.87 2.37 -5.89
N ALA A 56 12.56 3.15 -5.05
CA ALA A 56 12.05 4.42 -4.50
C ALA A 56 12.08 5.58 -5.52
N ASP A 57 12.78 5.39 -6.64
CA ASP A 57 13.09 6.37 -7.69
C ASP A 57 12.19 6.27 -8.93
N VAL A 58 11.34 5.24 -9.01
CA VAL A 58 10.38 5.06 -10.11
C VAL A 58 8.98 5.26 -9.55
N ALA A 59 8.50 6.50 -9.62
CA ALA A 59 7.13 6.84 -9.25
C ALA A 59 6.14 6.04 -10.13
N THR A 60 5.62 4.94 -9.59
CA THR A 60 4.42 4.28 -10.09
C THR A 60 3.38 4.36 -8.99
N ALA A 61 2.15 4.72 -9.35
CA ALA A 61 1.02 4.93 -8.45
C ALA A 61 0.50 3.63 -7.78
N SER A 62 1.37 2.66 -7.51
CA SER A 62 1.03 1.42 -6.81
C SER A 62 2.02 1.14 -5.70
N THR A 63 1.53 0.85 -4.50
CA THR A 63 2.29 0.31 -3.35
C THR A 63 2.80 -1.12 -3.58
N THR A 64 2.75 -1.61 -4.82
CA THR A 64 2.99 -3.00 -5.16
C THR A 64 4.50 -3.30 -5.26
N PRO A 65 5.02 -4.33 -4.54
CA PRO A 65 6.43 -4.70 -4.56
C PRO A 65 6.96 -5.05 -5.97
N TRP A 66 8.20 -4.67 -6.27
CA TRP A 66 8.85 -5.00 -7.55
C TRP A 66 9.57 -6.35 -7.44
N VAL A 67 8.98 -7.40 -8.02
CA VAL A 67 9.63 -8.73 -8.10
C VAL A 67 10.70 -8.71 -9.19
N ASP A 68 11.94 -9.06 -8.83
CA ASP A 68 13.04 -9.30 -9.77
C ASP A 68 13.24 -10.82 -9.91
N ALA A 69 12.72 -11.39 -11.00
CA ALA A 69 12.75 -12.82 -11.28
C ALA A 69 13.76 -13.15 -12.39
N ASN A 70 14.41 -14.30 -12.30
CA ASN A 70 15.47 -14.74 -13.23
C ASN A 70 15.01 -15.69 -14.33
N GLY A 71 13.74 -16.13 -14.34
CA GLY A 71 13.21 -17.05 -15.35
C GLY A 71 13.60 -16.69 -16.80
N TRP A 72 13.51 -15.41 -17.16
CA TRP A 72 13.90 -14.91 -18.48
C TRP A 72 15.42 -14.81 -18.69
N ARG A 73 16.19 -14.57 -17.61
CA ARG A 73 17.66 -14.57 -17.67
C ARG A 73 18.17 -15.98 -17.97
N TYR A 74 17.61 -17.00 -17.32
CA TYR A 74 17.89 -18.40 -17.63
C TYR A 74 17.58 -18.75 -19.08
N ALA A 75 16.45 -18.26 -19.61
CA ALA A 75 16.05 -18.50 -20.99
C ALA A 75 17.01 -17.82 -22.01
N ARG A 76 17.50 -16.60 -21.72
CA ARG A 76 18.48 -15.89 -22.58
C ARG A 76 19.81 -16.63 -22.70
N SER A 77 20.27 -17.23 -21.60
CA SER A 77 21.52 -17.99 -21.53
C SER A 77 21.30 -19.49 -21.38
N ALA A 78 20.25 -20.02 -22.00
CA ALA A 78 19.92 -21.44 -21.95
C ALA A 78 21.12 -22.32 -22.34
N GLY A 79 21.37 -23.37 -21.55
CA GLY A 79 22.51 -24.28 -21.73
C GLY A 79 23.84 -23.78 -21.14
N LYS A 80 23.89 -22.59 -20.54
CA LYS A 80 25.05 -22.13 -19.76
C LYS A 80 24.86 -22.43 -18.27
N LEU A 81 25.97 -22.59 -17.55
CA LEU A 81 26.00 -22.61 -16.10
C LEU A 81 25.79 -21.19 -15.56
N HIS A 82 24.91 -21.02 -14.59
CA HIS A 82 24.64 -19.73 -13.96
C HIS A 82 25.26 -19.68 -12.56
N PHE A 83 25.84 -18.55 -12.19
CA PHE A 83 26.35 -18.31 -10.83
C PHE A 83 25.54 -17.20 -10.17
N ILE A 84 24.99 -17.49 -8.99
CA ILE A 84 24.16 -16.56 -8.21
C ILE A 84 24.77 -16.40 -6.82
N ASP A 85 25.07 -15.16 -6.42
CA ASP A 85 25.44 -14.85 -5.04
C ASP A 85 24.20 -14.50 -4.21
N ALA A 86 23.68 -15.49 -3.50
CA ALA A 86 22.52 -15.37 -2.62
C ALA A 86 22.92 -15.21 -1.15
N SER A 87 24.17 -14.84 -0.84
CA SER A 87 24.64 -14.68 0.55
C SER A 87 23.83 -13.63 1.34
N LYS A 88 23.27 -12.63 0.64
CA LYS A 88 22.37 -11.60 1.21
C LYS A 88 20.89 -11.80 0.83
N GLY A 89 20.57 -12.87 0.11
CA GLY A 89 19.23 -13.19 -0.41
C GLY A 89 18.70 -14.51 0.16
N SER A 90 17.60 -15.03 -0.41
CA SER A 90 17.00 -16.31 0.00
C SER A 90 17.60 -17.46 -0.82
N ALA A 91 18.46 -18.26 -0.17
CA ALA A 91 19.10 -19.42 -0.78
C ALA A 91 18.09 -20.47 -1.28
N ALA A 92 17.04 -20.74 -0.49
CA ALA A 92 15.99 -21.70 -0.83
C ALA A 92 15.13 -21.23 -2.02
N LEU A 93 14.76 -19.94 -2.06
CA LEU A 93 14.04 -19.37 -3.21
C LEU A 93 14.88 -19.43 -4.48
N THR A 94 16.16 -19.10 -4.38
CA THR A 94 17.10 -19.14 -5.51
C THR A 94 17.21 -20.55 -6.09
N ALA A 95 17.31 -21.56 -5.23
CA ALA A 95 17.33 -22.96 -5.66
C ALA A 95 16.01 -23.39 -6.31
N ALA A 96 14.88 -23.03 -5.70
CA ALA A 96 13.54 -23.33 -6.22
C ALA A 96 13.29 -22.69 -7.58
N GLU A 97 13.65 -21.41 -7.75
CA GLU A 97 13.49 -20.68 -9.01
C GLU A 97 14.35 -21.30 -10.12
N ALA A 98 15.65 -21.54 -9.88
CA ALA A 98 16.52 -22.16 -10.85
C ALA A 98 15.97 -23.53 -11.32
N PHE A 99 15.50 -24.36 -10.39
CA PHE A 99 14.91 -25.65 -10.69
C PHE A 99 13.61 -25.53 -11.49
N ALA A 100 12.69 -24.64 -11.09
CA ALA A 100 11.39 -24.46 -11.74
C ALA A 100 11.48 -23.97 -13.20
N TYR A 101 12.60 -23.36 -13.58
CA TYR A 101 12.90 -22.95 -14.95
C TYR A 101 13.91 -23.89 -15.66
N GLY A 102 14.34 -24.97 -15.02
CA GLY A 102 15.27 -25.95 -15.59
C GLY A 102 16.67 -25.40 -15.83
N ALA A 103 17.11 -24.42 -15.03
CA ALA A 103 18.41 -23.77 -15.17
C ALA A 103 19.52 -24.56 -14.48
N ASP A 104 20.65 -24.72 -15.16
CA ASP A 104 21.88 -25.20 -14.51
C ASP A 104 22.52 -24.04 -13.74
N ALA A 105 22.49 -24.12 -12.41
CA ALA A 105 22.87 -23.04 -11.51
C ALA A 105 23.78 -23.50 -10.37
N VAL A 106 24.70 -22.62 -9.97
CA VAL A 106 25.52 -22.73 -8.76
C VAL A 106 25.24 -21.51 -7.89
N ILE A 107 24.90 -21.75 -6.63
CA ILE A 107 24.42 -20.72 -5.71
C ILE A 107 25.41 -20.60 -4.55
N LYS A 108 25.95 -19.40 -4.35
CA LYS A 108 26.72 -19.04 -3.14
C LYS A 108 25.73 -18.60 -2.07
N ILE A 109 25.91 -19.08 -0.84
CA ILE A 109 25.01 -18.83 0.29
C ILE A 109 25.78 -18.38 1.53
N ASP A 110 25.07 -17.72 2.45
CA ASP A 110 25.55 -17.54 3.83
C ASP A 110 25.49 -18.90 4.55
N PRO A 111 26.50 -19.29 5.35
CA PRO A 111 26.50 -20.56 6.07
C PRO A 111 25.26 -20.82 6.92
N LYS A 112 24.62 -19.78 7.46
CA LYS A 112 23.37 -19.91 8.25
C LYS A 112 22.20 -20.43 7.44
N GLN A 113 22.25 -20.35 6.11
CA GLN A 113 21.20 -20.81 5.20
C GLN A 113 21.44 -22.25 4.70
N LEU A 114 22.54 -22.89 5.11
CA LEU A 114 22.96 -24.21 4.60
C LEU A 114 21.88 -25.28 4.80
N GLU A 115 21.28 -25.35 5.99
CA GLU A 115 20.25 -26.34 6.29
C GLU A 115 18.99 -26.13 5.44
N ALA A 116 18.52 -24.89 5.32
CA ALA A 116 17.34 -24.55 4.50
C ALA A 116 17.58 -24.85 3.01
N PHE A 117 18.78 -24.58 2.52
CA PHE A 117 19.20 -24.90 1.16
C PHE A 117 19.21 -26.42 0.91
N GLY A 118 19.81 -27.21 1.82
CA GLY A 118 19.82 -28.67 1.75
C GLY A 118 18.42 -29.30 1.79
N LYS A 119 17.52 -28.78 2.66
CA LYS A 119 16.10 -29.17 2.71
C LYS A 119 15.39 -28.92 1.38
N MET A 120 15.61 -27.76 0.76
CA MET A 120 15.04 -27.45 -0.56
C MET A 120 15.55 -28.41 -1.64
N LEU A 121 16.86 -28.67 -1.72
CA LEU A 121 17.40 -29.63 -2.70
C LEU A 121 16.84 -31.05 -2.48
N THR A 122 16.70 -31.45 -1.23
CA THR A 122 16.08 -32.75 -0.87
C THR A 122 14.62 -32.82 -1.30
N PHE A 123 13.85 -31.73 -1.13
CA PHE A 123 12.47 -31.62 -1.61
C PHE A 123 12.37 -31.69 -3.14
N LEU A 124 13.30 -31.07 -3.87
CA LEU A 124 13.30 -31.03 -5.34
C LEU A 124 13.80 -32.34 -5.98
N ARG A 125 14.65 -33.09 -5.29
CA ARG A 125 15.30 -34.31 -5.82
C ARG A 125 14.34 -35.33 -6.46
N PRO A 126 13.18 -35.68 -5.88
CA PRO A 126 12.24 -36.61 -6.50
C PRO A 126 11.71 -36.12 -7.85
N LEU A 127 11.60 -34.81 -8.05
CA LEU A 127 11.00 -34.19 -9.24
C LEU A 127 11.94 -34.24 -10.47
N VAL A 128 13.25 -34.38 -10.25
CA VAL A 128 14.29 -34.50 -11.31
C VAL A 128 14.04 -35.69 -12.23
N ARG A 129 13.46 -36.78 -11.70
CA ARG A 129 13.27 -38.05 -12.43
C ARG A 129 12.17 -38.00 -13.49
N GLN A 130 11.42 -36.89 -13.58
CA GLN A 130 10.33 -36.69 -14.55
C GLN A 130 10.34 -35.24 -15.07
N PRO A 131 11.30 -34.87 -15.94
CA PRO A 131 11.35 -33.54 -16.53
C PRO A 131 10.16 -33.35 -17.49
N LEU A 132 9.53 -32.18 -17.41
CA LEU A 132 8.40 -31.79 -18.27
C LEU A 132 8.75 -30.48 -18.99
N PRO A 133 8.36 -30.31 -20.26
CA PRO A 133 8.65 -29.09 -21.01
C PRO A 133 7.83 -27.90 -20.50
N LEU A 134 8.37 -26.69 -20.66
CA LEU A 134 7.69 -25.45 -20.28
C LEU A 134 6.44 -25.22 -21.14
N ILE A 135 5.33 -24.93 -20.48
CA ILE A 135 4.07 -24.51 -21.10
C ILE A 135 4.01 -22.98 -21.04
N ALA A 136 3.83 -22.37 -22.21
CA ALA A 136 3.63 -20.94 -22.37
C ALA A 136 2.60 -20.70 -23.46
N ASN A 137 1.90 -19.58 -23.39
CA ASN A 137 0.96 -19.12 -24.41
C ASN A 137 1.39 -17.82 -25.08
N ILE A 138 2.47 -17.19 -24.58
CA ILE A 138 3.06 -15.98 -25.15
C ILE A 138 4.46 -16.30 -25.69
N GLY A 139 4.72 -15.94 -26.95
CA GLY A 139 6.05 -15.89 -27.53
C GLY A 139 6.62 -14.48 -27.42
N VAL A 140 7.82 -14.32 -26.85
CA VAL A 140 8.53 -13.04 -26.81
C VAL A 140 9.69 -13.07 -27.80
N GLU A 141 9.64 -12.23 -28.83
CA GLU A 141 10.76 -11.99 -29.74
C GLU A 141 11.81 -11.11 -29.05
N ASP A 142 12.71 -11.72 -28.30
CA ASP A 142 13.72 -11.02 -27.52
C ASP A 142 14.86 -10.47 -28.40
N ASP A 143 15.13 -9.18 -28.29
CA ASP A 143 16.23 -8.48 -28.97
C ASP A 143 17.51 -8.43 -28.14
N GLY A 144 17.49 -8.99 -26.93
CA GLY A 144 18.62 -9.01 -25.99
C GLY A 144 18.82 -7.72 -25.20
N SER A 145 18.01 -6.67 -25.44
CA SER A 145 18.14 -5.38 -24.76
C SER A 145 17.76 -5.47 -23.27
N ALA A 146 18.23 -4.48 -22.49
CA ALA A 146 17.82 -4.32 -21.10
C ALA A 146 16.32 -4.02 -20.97
N LEU A 147 15.76 -3.25 -21.90
CA LEU A 147 14.33 -2.92 -21.94
C LEU A 147 13.47 -4.16 -22.19
N ALA A 148 13.88 -5.05 -23.11
CA ALA A 148 13.21 -6.33 -23.31
C ALA A 148 13.28 -7.22 -22.04
N GLY A 149 14.37 -7.11 -21.27
CA GLY A 149 14.51 -7.81 -19.98
C GLY A 149 13.50 -7.32 -18.95
N GLU A 150 13.36 -6.00 -18.79
CA GLU A 150 12.38 -5.39 -17.89
C GLU A 150 10.93 -5.69 -18.32
N ALA A 151 10.66 -5.71 -19.63
CA ALA A 151 9.36 -6.11 -20.18
C ALA A 151 9.00 -7.57 -19.86
N MET A 152 9.95 -8.50 -20.03
CA MET A 152 9.79 -9.91 -19.66
C MET A 152 9.63 -10.10 -18.15
N ASN A 153 10.37 -9.34 -17.34
CA ASN A 153 10.20 -9.35 -15.89
C ASN A 153 8.77 -8.93 -15.47
N MET A 154 8.20 -7.93 -16.16
CA MET A 154 6.83 -7.49 -15.92
C MET A 154 5.76 -8.49 -16.38
N LEU A 155 5.99 -9.20 -17.50
CA LEU A 155 5.14 -10.33 -17.92
C LEU A 155 5.13 -11.42 -16.84
N ALA A 156 6.31 -11.80 -16.34
CA ALA A 156 6.46 -12.80 -15.29
C ALA A 156 5.70 -12.40 -14.02
N ARG A 157 5.87 -11.16 -13.54
CA ARG A 157 5.16 -10.61 -12.37
C ARG A 157 3.64 -10.68 -12.49
N ARG A 158 3.11 -10.54 -13.71
CA ARG A 158 1.67 -10.64 -13.96
C ARG A 158 1.18 -12.08 -14.17
N ASN A 159 2.05 -13.08 -14.00
CA ASN A 159 1.76 -14.48 -14.28
C ASN A 159 1.26 -14.69 -15.72
N LEU A 160 1.88 -13.98 -16.67
CA LEU A 160 1.69 -14.16 -18.10
C LEU A 160 2.81 -15.06 -18.59
N LEU A 161 2.51 -16.34 -18.80
CA LEU A 161 3.53 -17.36 -19.05
C LEU A 161 4.05 -17.27 -20.50
N PHE A 162 5.33 -16.96 -20.63
CA PHE A 162 5.96 -16.74 -21.93
C PHE A 162 7.19 -17.63 -22.14
N ARG A 163 7.62 -17.74 -23.40
CA ARG A 163 8.93 -18.25 -23.78
C ARG A 163 9.59 -17.34 -24.83
N ILE A 164 10.91 -17.28 -24.82
CA ILE A 164 11.68 -16.53 -25.83
C ILE A 164 11.63 -17.29 -27.15
N VAL A 165 11.30 -16.58 -28.23
CA VAL A 165 11.24 -17.12 -29.60
C VAL A 165 12.09 -16.28 -30.54
N LYS A 166 12.69 -16.90 -31.56
CA LYS A 166 13.48 -16.18 -32.58
C LYS A 166 12.62 -15.51 -33.66
N LYS A 167 11.41 -16.02 -33.85
CA LYS A 167 10.40 -15.55 -34.80
C LYS A 167 9.02 -15.92 -34.23
N PRO A 168 7.92 -15.27 -34.66
CA PRO A 168 6.58 -15.61 -34.21
C PRO A 168 6.30 -17.11 -34.34
N ASP A 169 5.83 -17.72 -33.25
CA ASP A 169 5.47 -19.13 -33.20
C ASP A 169 3.94 -19.26 -33.33
N PRO A 170 3.42 -19.83 -34.43
CA PRO A 170 1.99 -19.97 -34.64
C PRO A 170 1.31 -20.95 -33.68
N LYS A 171 2.07 -21.72 -32.88
CA LYS A 171 1.54 -22.61 -31.84
C LYS A 171 1.25 -21.88 -30.52
N LEU A 172 1.66 -20.62 -30.39
CA LEU A 172 1.41 -19.79 -29.22
C LEU A 172 0.24 -18.84 -29.52
N ASP A 173 -0.58 -18.58 -28.51
CA ASP A 173 -1.79 -17.76 -28.64
C ASP A 173 -1.46 -16.29 -28.99
N VAL A 174 -0.34 -15.78 -28.47
CA VAL A 174 0.11 -14.40 -28.66
C VAL A 174 1.61 -14.39 -28.92
N ASN A 175 2.05 -13.59 -29.90
CA ASN A 175 3.47 -13.28 -30.09
C ASN A 175 3.68 -11.77 -29.91
N VAL A 176 4.63 -11.38 -29.07
CA VAL A 176 4.95 -9.99 -28.76
C VAL A 176 6.42 -9.70 -29.02
N LYS A 177 6.70 -8.48 -29.49
CA LYS A 177 8.05 -7.99 -29.73
C LYS A 177 8.29 -6.71 -28.92
N PRO A 178 9.23 -6.72 -27.95
CA PRO A 178 9.63 -5.50 -27.24
C PRO A 178 10.13 -4.44 -28.25
N GLY A 179 9.55 -3.24 -28.19
CA GLY A 179 9.87 -2.10 -29.05
C GLY A 179 9.85 -0.78 -28.26
N ALA A 180 9.33 0.31 -28.84
CA ALA A 180 9.18 1.57 -28.11
C ALA A 180 8.36 1.43 -26.81
N ASP A 181 7.38 0.53 -26.79
CA ASP A 181 6.50 0.23 -25.65
C ASP A 181 7.24 -0.42 -24.48
N ALA A 182 8.42 -1.02 -24.69
CA ALA A 182 9.25 -1.58 -23.62
C ALA A 182 9.87 -0.50 -22.71
N ARG A 183 9.81 0.79 -23.10
CA ARG A 183 10.10 1.93 -22.20
C ARG A 183 9.11 2.03 -21.04
N ASN A 184 7.92 1.43 -21.18
CA ASN A 184 6.97 1.24 -20.09
C ASN A 184 6.57 -0.25 -19.99
N PRO A 185 7.34 -1.07 -19.24
CA PRO A 185 7.10 -2.50 -19.10
C PRO A 185 5.67 -2.87 -18.67
N ALA A 186 5.02 -2.03 -17.86
CA ALA A 186 3.66 -2.25 -17.39
C ALA A 186 2.63 -2.15 -18.52
N VAL A 187 2.78 -1.16 -19.41
CA VAL A 187 1.95 -1.01 -20.60
C VAL A 187 2.19 -2.17 -21.56
N PHE A 188 3.44 -2.55 -21.80
CA PHE A 188 3.77 -3.70 -22.63
C PHE A 188 3.08 -4.99 -22.14
N ALA A 189 3.18 -5.29 -20.84
CA ALA A 189 2.53 -6.46 -20.26
C ALA A 189 0.99 -6.37 -20.28
N GLN A 190 0.43 -5.16 -20.13
CA GLN A 190 -1.01 -4.94 -20.27
C GLN A 190 -1.48 -5.20 -21.71
N ASN A 191 -0.72 -4.77 -22.72
CA ASN A 191 -1.04 -5.01 -24.13
C ASN A 191 -0.97 -6.49 -24.48
N ALA A 192 0.08 -7.19 -24.03
CA ALA A 192 0.18 -8.64 -24.17
C ALA A 192 -1.01 -9.36 -23.52
N ARG A 193 -1.41 -8.95 -22.31
CA ARG A 193 -2.60 -9.47 -21.61
C ARG A 193 -3.88 -9.20 -22.39
N ALA A 194 -4.04 -8.02 -22.98
CA ALA A 194 -5.25 -7.65 -23.71
C ALA A 194 -5.44 -8.54 -24.96
N GLN A 195 -4.36 -8.88 -25.66
CA GLN A 195 -4.39 -9.80 -26.80
C GLN A 195 -4.74 -11.23 -26.39
N LEU A 196 -4.24 -11.67 -25.23
CA LEU A 196 -4.51 -13.01 -24.72
C LEU A 196 -5.92 -13.16 -24.14
N THR A 197 -6.46 -12.12 -23.50
CA THR A 197 -7.67 -12.11 -22.65
C THR A 197 -7.52 -12.91 -21.35
N ASP A 198 -8.28 -12.55 -20.30
CA ASP A 198 -8.21 -13.24 -19.01
C ASP A 198 -8.69 -14.70 -19.08
N ALA A 199 -9.62 -15.01 -19.99
CA ALA A 199 -10.16 -16.36 -20.16
C ALA A 199 -9.11 -17.36 -20.63
N LYS A 200 -8.21 -16.95 -21.54
CA LYS A 200 -7.16 -17.80 -22.13
C LYS A 200 -5.83 -17.81 -21.36
N ARG A 201 -5.77 -17.14 -20.21
CA ARG A 201 -4.59 -17.21 -19.34
C ARG A 201 -4.41 -18.60 -18.80
N LEU A 202 -3.24 -19.19 -19.06
CA LEU A 202 -2.84 -20.51 -18.55
C LEU A 202 -2.93 -20.58 -17.02
N VAL A 203 -2.50 -19.53 -16.33
CA VAL A 203 -2.52 -19.45 -14.86
C VAL A 203 -2.97 -18.06 -14.43
N ARG A 204 -3.78 -18.01 -13.37
CA ARG A 204 -4.12 -16.79 -12.64
C ARG A 204 -3.96 -17.06 -11.15
N ILE A 205 -3.12 -16.26 -10.51
CA ILE A 205 -2.97 -16.22 -9.06
C ILE A 205 -3.75 -15.01 -8.56
N TYR A 206 -4.54 -15.19 -7.51
CA TYR A 206 -5.34 -14.13 -6.90
C TYR A 206 -4.74 -13.72 -5.55
N GLY A 207 -4.84 -12.44 -5.21
CA GLY A 207 -4.50 -11.94 -3.87
C GLY A 207 -3.00 -11.88 -3.54
N SER A 208 -2.11 -12.08 -4.50
CA SER A 208 -0.67 -11.92 -4.30
C SER A 208 0.04 -11.33 -5.51
N ASP A 209 0.85 -10.31 -5.26
CA ASP A 209 1.71 -9.64 -6.25
C ASP A 209 3.17 -10.14 -6.21
N VAL A 210 3.48 -11.07 -5.29
CA VAL A 210 4.84 -11.61 -5.07
C VAL A 210 4.94 -13.11 -5.35
N VAL A 211 3.86 -13.75 -5.79
CA VAL A 211 3.87 -15.17 -6.19
C VAL A 211 3.87 -15.30 -7.70
N LEU A 212 4.90 -15.96 -8.23
CA LEU A 212 5.05 -16.21 -9.66
C LEU A 212 4.94 -17.71 -9.96
N ALA A 213 4.34 -18.01 -11.11
CA ALA A 213 4.12 -19.35 -11.60
C ALA A 213 5.13 -19.74 -12.70
N SER A 214 5.69 -20.94 -12.62
CA SER A 214 6.26 -21.66 -13.76
C SER A 214 5.41 -22.88 -14.05
N PHE A 215 5.05 -23.11 -15.32
CA PHE A 215 4.15 -24.20 -15.69
C PHE A 215 4.82 -25.13 -16.68
N THR A 216 4.84 -26.42 -16.37
CA THR A 216 5.45 -27.46 -17.21
C THR A 216 4.45 -28.58 -17.45
N GLY A 217 4.52 -29.29 -18.58
CA GLY A 217 3.64 -30.43 -18.80
C GLY A 217 3.72 -31.02 -20.19
N GLU A 218 3.30 -32.27 -20.29
CA GLU A 218 3.27 -33.04 -21.53
C GLU A 218 2.16 -34.09 -21.46
N GLY A 219 1.38 -34.23 -22.54
CA GLY A 219 0.27 -35.17 -22.60
C GLY A 219 -0.76 -34.95 -21.49
N PRO A 220 -1.08 -35.98 -20.65
CA PRO A 220 -2.08 -35.87 -19.60
C PRO A 220 -1.54 -35.26 -18.30
N ARG A 221 -0.24 -35.00 -18.16
CA ARG A 221 0.38 -34.58 -16.89
C ARG A 221 0.98 -33.19 -17.00
N ALA A 222 0.76 -32.36 -15.99
CA ALA A 222 1.37 -31.05 -15.88
C ALA A 222 1.71 -30.72 -14.43
N ARG A 223 2.68 -29.83 -14.24
CA ARG A 223 3.18 -29.39 -12.95
C ARG A 223 3.29 -27.88 -12.93
N LEU A 224 2.61 -27.27 -11.97
CA LEU A 224 2.66 -25.85 -11.69
C LEU A 224 3.54 -25.61 -10.46
N PHE A 225 4.62 -24.85 -10.65
CA PHE A 225 5.48 -24.36 -9.58
C PHE A 225 5.01 -22.96 -9.17
N LEU A 226 4.71 -22.78 -7.89
CA LEU A 226 4.30 -21.50 -7.30
C LEU A 226 5.41 -21.02 -6.38
N LEU A 227 6.13 -19.97 -6.81
CA LEU A 227 7.31 -19.42 -6.13
C LEU A 227 6.92 -18.16 -5.38
N ASN A 228 7.16 -18.10 -4.07
CA ASN A 228 6.92 -16.92 -3.23
C ASN A 228 8.19 -16.07 -3.11
N TYR A 229 8.18 -14.87 -3.68
CA TYR A 229 9.29 -13.92 -3.61
C TYR A 229 9.21 -13.01 -2.38
N GLY A 230 8.10 -13.07 -1.63
CA GLY A 230 7.92 -12.36 -0.37
C GLY A 230 8.72 -13.00 0.79
N ARG A 231 8.88 -12.24 1.89
CA ARG A 231 9.62 -12.71 3.08
C ARG A 231 8.76 -13.49 4.10
N GLY A 232 7.48 -13.71 3.83
CA GLY A 232 6.54 -14.33 4.76
C GLY A 232 5.64 -15.39 4.11
N ARG A 233 5.09 -16.28 4.95
CA ARG A 233 4.09 -17.28 4.55
C ARG A 233 2.85 -16.59 3.99
N ILE A 234 2.29 -17.17 2.92
CA ILE A 234 1.02 -16.73 2.34
C ILE A 234 -0.03 -17.79 2.66
N GLU A 235 -1.18 -17.35 3.15
CA GLU A 235 -2.32 -18.22 3.47
C GLU A 235 -3.46 -17.98 2.48
N GLY A 236 -4.19 -19.05 2.14
CA GLY A 236 -5.40 -18.94 1.30
C GLY A 236 -5.14 -18.46 -0.13
N LEU A 237 -4.01 -18.83 -0.74
CA LEU A 237 -3.67 -18.42 -2.10
C LEU A 237 -4.57 -19.13 -3.12
N ARG A 238 -5.49 -18.40 -3.74
CA ARG A 238 -6.36 -18.93 -4.79
C ARG A 238 -5.64 -18.94 -6.14
N VAL A 239 -5.75 -20.06 -6.86
CA VAL A 239 -5.08 -20.30 -8.14
C VAL A 239 -6.07 -20.88 -9.14
N ARG A 240 -6.19 -20.25 -10.30
CA ARG A 240 -6.91 -20.80 -11.48
C ARG A 240 -5.90 -21.29 -12.50
N VAL A 241 -6.10 -22.50 -12.99
CA VAL A 241 -5.30 -23.11 -14.07
C VAL A 241 -6.21 -23.47 -15.23
N LEU A 242 -5.86 -23.01 -16.43
CA LEU A 242 -6.58 -23.33 -17.66
C LEU A 242 -6.38 -24.80 -18.03
N GLY A 243 -7.46 -25.47 -18.43
CA GLY A 243 -7.49 -26.86 -18.86
C GLY A 243 -8.47 -27.72 -18.06
N ASN A 244 -8.83 -28.86 -18.65
CA ASN A 244 -9.71 -29.86 -18.05
C ASN A 244 -8.88 -30.85 -17.22
N TRP A 245 -8.57 -30.48 -15.98
CA TRP A 245 -7.73 -31.27 -15.07
C TRP A 245 -8.61 -32.11 -14.15
N ALA A 246 -8.56 -33.44 -14.28
CA ALA A 246 -9.30 -34.40 -13.46
C ALA A 246 -8.82 -34.44 -12.00
N SER A 247 -7.55 -34.17 -11.73
CA SER A 247 -7.03 -34.08 -10.36
C SER A 247 -6.04 -32.95 -10.19
N VAL A 248 -6.05 -32.37 -9.00
CA VAL A 248 -5.11 -31.36 -8.51
C VAL A 248 -4.56 -31.84 -7.18
N ALA A 249 -3.23 -31.94 -7.07
CA ALA A 249 -2.57 -32.39 -5.85
C ALA A 249 -1.34 -31.54 -5.53
N VAL A 250 -1.07 -31.32 -4.24
CA VAL A 250 0.15 -30.64 -3.74
C VAL A 250 0.94 -31.63 -2.92
N ALA A 251 2.22 -31.82 -3.26
CA ALA A 251 3.09 -32.78 -2.58
C ALA A 251 2.49 -34.21 -2.46
N GLY A 252 1.68 -34.63 -3.42
CA GLY A 252 1.00 -35.93 -3.43
C GLY A 252 -0.35 -35.99 -2.72
N SER A 253 -0.72 -34.95 -1.96
CA SER A 253 -2.03 -34.83 -1.31
C SER A 253 -3.03 -34.16 -2.24
N ARG A 254 -4.20 -34.77 -2.45
CA ARG A 254 -5.28 -34.16 -3.24
C ARG A 254 -5.81 -32.91 -2.53
N ILE A 255 -6.11 -31.87 -3.31
CA ILE A 255 -6.86 -30.72 -2.82
C ILE A 255 -8.35 -31.06 -2.95
N GLU A 256 -9.09 -31.02 -1.85
CA GLU A 256 -10.52 -31.38 -1.84
C GLU A 256 -11.42 -30.23 -2.34
N ASP A 257 -11.01 -28.98 -2.08
CA ASP A 257 -11.69 -27.76 -2.51
C ASP A 257 -11.20 -27.29 -3.90
N VAL A 258 -11.58 -28.06 -4.93
CA VAL A 258 -11.27 -27.76 -6.35
C VAL A 258 -12.57 -27.44 -7.08
N GLU A 259 -12.74 -26.17 -7.40
CA GLU A 259 -13.81 -25.66 -8.25
C GLU A 259 -13.50 -25.96 -9.71
N ARG A 260 -14.44 -26.61 -10.42
CA ARG A 260 -14.29 -26.93 -11.84
C ARG A 260 -15.09 -25.95 -12.67
N LEU A 261 -14.38 -25.11 -13.41
CA LEU A 261 -14.95 -24.14 -14.32
C LEU A 261 -14.98 -24.72 -15.74
N SER A 262 -15.79 -24.15 -16.62
CA SER A 262 -15.74 -24.52 -18.05
C SER A 262 -14.34 -24.24 -18.63
N GLY A 263 -13.57 -25.31 -18.88
CA GLY A 263 -12.22 -25.22 -19.43
C GLY A 263 -11.11 -24.83 -18.44
N ALA A 264 -11.35 -24.82 -17.12
CA ALA A 264 -10.33 -24.52 -16.11
C ALA A 264 -10.64 -25.17 -14.76
N VAL A 265 -9.65 -25.26 -13.88
CA VAL A 265 -9.84 -25.57 -12.46
C VAL A 265 -9.37 -24.41 -11.61
N GLU A 266 -10.03 -24.20 -10.48
CA GLU A 266 -9.67 -23.20 -9.49
C GLU A 266 -9.61 -23.86 -8.11
N PHE A 267 -8.58 -23.56 -7.35
CA PHE A 267 -8.36 -24.18 -6.04
C PHE A 267 -7.65 -23.21 -5.12
N SER A 268 -7.79 -23.42 -3.82
CA SER A 268 -7.13 -22.62 -2.80
C SER A 268 -5.99 -23.41 -2.17
N MET A 269 -4.83 -22.79 -2.06
CA MET A 269 -3.73 -23.30 -1.28
C MET A 269 -3.84 -22.80 0.16
N PRO A 270 -3.88 -23.70 1.16
CA PRO A 270 -3.99 -23.29 2.55
C PRO A 270 -2.77 -22.47 2.98
N GLU A 271 -1.57 -22.88 2.55
CA GLU A 271 -0.32 -22.19 2.83
C GLU A 271 0.69 -22.32 1.68
N LEU A 272 1.53 -21.29 1.55
CA LEU A 272 2.70 -21.25 0.67
C LEU A 272 3.84 -20.50 1.39
N GLU A 273 4.92 -21.21 1.70
CA GLU A 273 6.13 -20.61 2.27
C GLU A 273 7.09 -20.11 1.19
N THR A 274 7.92 -20.99 0.61
CA THR A 274 8.89 -20.63 -0.45
C THR A 274 8.46 -21.14 -1.82
N LEU A 275 8.04 -22.41 -1.89
CA LEU A 275 7.65 -23.09 -3.12
C LEU A 275 6.48 -24.03 -2.83
N ALA A 276 5.51 -24.09 -3.74
CA ALA A 276 4.58 -25.20 -3.84
C ALA A 276 4.63 -25.81 -5.25
N VAL A 277 4.45 -27.13 -5.29
CA VAL A 277 4.41 -27.91 -6.52
C VAL A 277 3.04 -28.55 -6.64
N VAL A 278 2.26 -28.07 -7.60
CA VAL A 278 0.91 -28.59 -7.89
C VAL A 278 1.01 -29.54 -9.08
N GLU A 279 0.67 -30.80 -8.85
CA GLU A 279 0.54 -31.84 -9.87
C GLU A 279 -0.88 -31.84 -10.44
N LEU A 280 -1.01 -31.86 -11.76
CA LEU A 280 -2.26 -31.80 -12.52
C LEU A 280 -2.34 -32.98 -13.50
N GLU A 281 -3.47 -33.69 -13.52
CA GLU A 281 -3.72 -34.79 -14.47
C GLU A 281 -5.02 -34.57 -15.25
N ARG A 282 -5.02 -34.80 -16.57
CA ARG A 282 -6.20 -34.63 -17.45
C ARG A 282 -7.17 -35.81 -17.37
N ALA A 283 -8.46 -35.55 -17.60
CA ALA A 283 -9.44 -36.61 -17.82
C ALA A 283 -9.19 -37.32 -19.17
N GLY A 284 -9.37 -38.65 -19.22
CA GLY A 284 -9.35 -39.41 -20.47
C GLY A 284 -10.50 -39.01 -21.42
N PRO A 285 -10.50 -39.46 -22.69
CA PRO A 285 -11.54 -39.09 -23.65
C PRO A 285 -12.92 -39.57 -23.16
N PRO A 286 -14.00 -38.81 -23.42
CA PRO A 286 -15.31 -39.09 -22.87
C PRO A 286 -15.88 -40.40 -23.45
N SER A 287 -16.35 -41.30 -22.58
CA SER A 287 -17.25 -42.38 -23.00
C SER A 287 -18.62 -41.77 -23.29
N GLU A 288 -19.06 -41.86 -24.55
CA GLU A 288 -20.43 -41.54 -24.97
C GLU A 288 -21.44 -42.36 -24.16
N LYS A 289 -22.10 -41.71 -23.19
CA LYS A 289 -23.48 -41.96 -22.75
C LYS A 289 -23.84 -40.90 -21.70
N ALA A 290 -24.11 -39.69 -22.18
CA ALA A 290 -24.86 -38.70 -21.41
C ALA A 290 -26.12 -38.37 -22.20
N ALA A 291 -27.27 -38.73 -21.61
CA ALA A 291 -28.61 -38.41 -22.10
C ALA A 291 -28.81 -36.88 -22.21
N PRO A 292 -29.69 -36.40 -23.10
CA PRO A 292 -29.76 -34.98 -23.42
C PRO A 292 -30.21 -34.15 -22.23
N ALA A 293 -29.56 -33.01 -22.03
CA ALA A 293 -29.97 -31.98 -21.09
C ALA A 293 -31.37 -31.49 -21.47
N LYS A 294 -32.36 -31.77 -20.61
CA LYS A 294 -33.66 -31.11 -20.67
C LYS A 294 -33.50 -29.65 -20.26
N THR A 295 -33.88 -28.77 -21.17
CA THR A 295 -34.23 -27.38 -20.93
C THR A 295 -35.23 -27.29 -19.77
N VAL A 296 -34.92 -26.43 -18.79
CA VAL A 296 -35.89 -26.00 -17.77
C VAL A 296 -36.99 -25.22 -18.50
N SER A 297 -38.24 -25.65 -18.35
CA SER A 297 -39.39 -24.95 -18.92
C SER A 297 -39.53 -23.55 -18.32
N GLU A 298 -39.86 -22.56 -19.14
CA GLU A 298 -40.07 -21.16 -18.76
C GLU A 298 -41.29 -20.94 -17.82
N SER A 299 -41.95 -22.01 -17.35
CA SER A 299 -43.20 -21.96 -16.58
C SER A 299 -43.04 -21.78 -15.06
N ASN A 300 -41.81 -21.76 -14.50
CA ASN A 300 -41.55 -21.71 -13.05
C ASN A 300 -40.66 -20.53 -12.59
N ALA A 301 -40.39 -19.54 -13.44
CA ALA A 301 -39.60 -18.37 -13.07
C ALA A 301 -40.29 -17.56 -11.94
N GLY A 302 -39.56 -17.21 -10.88
CA GLY A 302 -40.07 -16.43 -9.74
C GLY A 302 -40.45 -17.22 -8.48
N THR A 303 -40.36 -18.56 -8.49
CA THR A 303 -40.54 -19.38 -7.28
C THR A 303 -39.25 -19.48 -6.45
N ASN A 304 -39.36 -19.62 -5.12
CA ASN A 304 -38.20 -19.80 -4.23
C ASN A 304 -37.27 -20.93 -4.69
N ARG A 305 -37.83 -22.07 -5.12
CA ARG A 305 -37.03 -23.20 -5.62
C ARG A 305 -36.28 -22.86 -6.90
N ALA A 306 -36.96 -22.29 -7.89
CA ALA A 306 -36.33 -21.94 -9.17
C ALA A 306 -35.21 -20.90 -8.99
N ALA A 307 -35.42 -19.91 -8.13
CA ALA A 307 -34.39 -18.94 -7.77
C ALA A 307 -33.21 -19.62 -7.06
N ALA A 308 -33.46 -20.49 -6.09
CA ALA A 308 -32.42 -21.21 -5.36
C ALA A 308 -31.56 -22.08 -6.28
N GLU A 309 -32.18 -22.92 -7.11
CA GLU A 309 -31.46 -23.77 -8.06
C GLU A 309 -30.64 -22.95 -9.05
N TRP A 310 -31.17 -21.82 -9.54
CA TRP A 310 -30.43 -20.92 -10.41
C TRP A 310 -29.20 -20.33 -9.70
N VAL A 311 -29.37 -19.79 -8.49
CA VAL A 311 -28.27 -19.21 -7.69
C VAL A 311 -27.17 -20.25 -7.47
N LEU A 312 -27.52 -21.47 -7.07
CA LEU A 312 -26.57 -22.54 -6.77
C LEU A 312 -25.83 -23.01 -8.03
N ARG A 313 -26.53 -23.14 -9.17
CA ARG A 313 -25.91 -23.48 -10.46
C ARG A 313 -24.95 -22.40 -10.97
N MET A 314 -25.17 -21.14 -10.60
CA MET A 314 -24.27 -20.04 -10.92
C MET A 314 -23.02 -19.99 -10.01
N GLY A 315 -22.90 -20.90 -9.03
CA GLY A 315 -21.82 -20.88 -8.03
C GLY A 315 -22.08 -19.90 -6.88
N GLY A 316 -23.32 -19.40 -6.75
CA GLY A 316 -23.77 -18.65 -5.60
C GLY A 316 -24.22 -19.57 -4.46
N SER A 317 -24.92 -18.99 -3.49
CA SER A 317 -25.42 -19.73 -2.34
C SER A 317 -26.69 -19.11 -1.79
N VAL A 318 -27.47 -19.92 -1.09
CA VAL A 318 -28.74 -19.48 -0.48
C VAL A 318 -28.86 -19.95 0.97
N THR A 319 -29.64 -19.21 1.75
CA THR A 319 -30.07 -19.63 3.10
C THR A 319 -31.59 -19.72 3.10
N LEU A 320 -32.12 -20.78 3.70
CA LEU A 320 -33.56 -21.01 3.81
C LEU A 320 -34.09 -20.42 5.13
N ARG A 321 -35.35 -19.98 5.13
CA ARG A 321 -35.96 -19.41 6.33
C ARG A 321 -36.03 -20.44 7.46
N GLY A 322 -35.57 -20.03 8.64
CA GLY A 322 -35.52 -20.89 9.82
C GLY A 322 -34.36 -21.89 9.82
N ASP A 323 -33.50 -21.86 8.79
CA ASP A 323 -32.29 -22.67 8.71
C ASP A 323 -31.05 -21.78 8.92
N SER A 324 -30.07 -22.30 9.64
CA SER A 324 -28.75 -21.66 9.81
C SER A 324 -27.74 -22.15 8.76
N LYS A 325 -28.06 -23.23 8.05
CA LYS A 325 -27.23 -23.80 6.99
C LYS A 325 -27.29 -22.93 5.74
N ARG A 326 -26.11 -22.67 5.18
CA ARG A 326 -25.94 -22.09 3.84
C ARG A 326 -25.80 -23.23 2.83
N TYR A 327 -26.64 -23.22 1.81
CA TYR A 327 -26.64 -24.18 0.72
C TYR A 327 -25.72 -23.68 -0.40
N THR A 328 -24.86 -24.55 -0.89
CA THR A 328 -23.94 -24.32 -2.04
C THR A 328 -24.09 -25.39 -3.12
N ASP A 329 -24.81 -26.47 -2.84
CA ASP A 329 -25.18 -27.51 -3.79
C ASP A 329 -26.71 -27.60 -3.88
N TRP A 330 -27.24 -27.59 -5.10
CA TRP A 330 -28.67 -27.68 -5.38
C TRP A 330 -29.24 -29.08 -5.05
N THR A 331 -28.41 -30.11 -5.02
CA THR A 331 -28.84 -31.48 -4.67
C THR A 331 -29.19 -31.61 -3.19
N GLU A 332 -28.72 -30.70 -2.35
CA GLU A 332 -29.00 -30.67 -0.92
C GLU A 332 -30.29 -29.93 -0.56
N LEU A 333 -30.95 -29.27 -1.53
CA LEU A 333 -32.19 -28.54 -1.26
C LEU A 333 -33.31 -29.50 -0.80
N PRO A 334 -34.10 -29.13 0.22
CA PRO A 334 -35.23 -29.94 0.67
C PRO A 334 -36.19 -30.25 -0.48
N ALA A 335 -36.78 -31.45 -0.46
CA ALA A 335 -37.81 -31.84 -1.43
C ALA A 335 -39.14 -31.09 -1.20
N SER A 336 -39.43 -30.69 0.03
CA SER A 336 -40.59 -29.87 0.40
C SER A 336 -40.40 -28.40 0.01
N ASP A 337 -41.49 -27.64 -0.06
CA ASP A 337 -41.42 -26.20 -0.26
C ASP A 337 -40.68 -25.49 0.86
N PHE A 338 -40.03 -24.38 0.51
CA PHE A 338 -39.26 -23.54 1.42
C PHE A 338 -39.33 -22.07 0.98
N ALA A 339 -39.03 -21.18 1.92
CA ALA A 339 -38.83 -19.76 1.66
C ALA A 339 -37.34 -19.43 1.70
N LEU A 340 -36.88 -18.58 0.79
CA LEU A 340 -35.52 -18.03 0.83
C LEU A 340 -35.44 -16.91 1.87
N GLU A 341 -34.41 -16.96 2.70
CA GLU A 341 -34.05 -15.89 3.64
C GLU A 341 -32.95 -15.01 3.04
N ALA A 342 -31.91 -15.63 2.46
CA ALA A 342 -30.76 -14.93 1.89
C ALA A 342 -30.34 -15.50 0.54
N VAL A 343 -29.92 -14.61 -0.36
CA VAL A 343 -29.28 -14.94 -1.64
C VAL A 343 -27.92 -14.27 -1.68
N ASN A 344 -26.87 -15.04 -1.91
CA ASN A 344 -25.51 -14.54 -2.04
C ASN A 344 -24.89 -14.94 -3.37
N LEU A 345 -24.68 -13.94 -4.22
CA LEU A 345 -24.07 -14.00 -5.55
C LEU A 345 -22.71 -13.29 -5.57
N ILE A 346 -22.09 -13.01 -4.43
CA ILE A 346 -20.73 -12.43 -4.37
C ILE A 346 -19.75 -13.38 -5.05
N GLY A 347 -18.92 -12.84 -5.94
CA GLY A 347 -17.92 -13.61 -6.69
C GLY A 347 -18.46 -14.27 -7.96
N VAL A 348 -19.78 -14.31 -8.14
CA VAL A 348 -20.45 -14.80 -9.35
C VAL A 348 -20.52 -13.70 -10.40
N LEU A 349 -20.32 -14.03 -11.68
CA LEU A 349 -20.59 -13.11 -12.78
C LEU A 349 -21.99 -13.39 -13.34
N VAL A 350 -22.95 -12.54 -13.01
CA VAL A 350 -24.34 -12.63 -13.45
C VAL A 350 -24.59 -11.62 -14.56
N ASP A 351 -25.25 -12.04 -15.65
CA ASP A 351 -25.75 -11.12 -16.66
C ASP A 351 -26.81 -10.19 -16.01
N PRO A 352 -26.71 -8.85 -16.18
CA PRO A 352 -27.66 -7.91 -15.58
C PRO A 352 -29.15 -8.24 -15.78
N ALA A 353 -29.52 -8.86 -16.90
CA ALA A 353 -30.90 -9.22 -17.20
C ALA A 353 -31.40 -10.47 -16.43
N ASP A 354 -30.49 -11.35 -16.00
CA ASP A 354 -30.83 -12.57 -15.27
C ASP A 354 -31.27 -12.31 -13.82
N TYR A 355 -30.97 -11.13 -13.26
CA TYR A 355 -31.49 -10.73 -11.95
C TYR A 355 -33.02 -10.69 -11.86
N LYS A 356 -33.74 -10.67 -13.00
CA LYS A 356 -35.19 -10.84 -13.05
C LYS A 356 -35.65 -12.15 -12.41
N ARG A 357 -34.78 -13.16 -12.31
CA ARG A 357 -35.07 -14.44 -11.65
C ARG A 357 -35.24 -14.32 -10.14
N LEU A 358 -34.80 -13.20 -9.56
CA LEU A 358 -35.00 -12.86 -8.15
C LEU A 358 -36.23 -11.98 -7.93
N SER A 359 -36.89 -11.47 -8.98
CA SER A 359 -38.06 -10.61 -8.80
C SER A 359 -39.25 -11.42 -8.28
N GLY A 360 -40.02 -10.86 -7.34
CA GLY A 360 -41.18 -11.53 -6.72
C GLY A 360 -40.84 -12.45 -5.54
N LEU A 361 -39.59 -12.43 -5.06
CA LEU A 361 -39.20 -13.11 -3.82
C LEU A 361 -39.55 -12.25 -2.59
N ASP A 362 -40.85 -12.03 -2.35
CA ASP A 362 -41.35 -11.09 -1.34
C ASP A 362 -40.93 -11.41 0.11
N GLY A 363 -40.42 -12.62 0.36
CA GLY A 363 -39.86 -13.03 1.66
C GLY A 363 -38.35 -12.82 1.83
N LEU A 364 -37.62 -12.43 0.79
CA LEU A 364 -36.17 -12.35 0.86
C LEU A 364 -35.73 -11.22 1.80
N ARG A 365 -34.82 -11.52 2.74
CA ARG A 365 -34.30 -10.55 3.72
C ARG A 365 -32.90 -10.05 3.42
N GLU A 366 -32.06 -10.89 2.82
CA GLU A 366 -30.67 -10.51 2.50
C GLU A 366 -30.35 -10.79 1.03
N LEU A 367 -29.79 -9.78 0.37
CA LEU A 367 -29.35 -9.88 -1.02
C LEU A 367 -27.93 -9.34 -1.18
N TYR A 368 -27.02 -10.23 -1.55
CA TYR A 368 -25.63 -9.90 -1.84
C TYR A 368 -25.33 -10.09 -3.32
N VAL A 369 -24.89 -9.01 -3.97
CA VAL A 369 -24.73 -8.92 -5.43
C VAL A 369 -23.27 -8.66 -5.79
N SER A 370 -22.81 -9.27 -6.88
CA SER A 370 -21.48 -9.03 -7.40
C SER A 370 -21.40 -7.67 -8.09
N GLY A 371 -20.68 -6.73 -7.49
CA GLY A 371 -20.41 -5.41 -8.10
C GLY A 371 -19.68 -5.50 -9.45
N ARG A 372 -19.01 -6.65 -9.73
CA ARG A 372 -18.36 -6.93 -11.01
C ARG A 372 -19.34 -7.07 -12.17
N THR A 373 -20.62 -7.32 -11.91
CA THR A 373 -21.62 -7.44 -12.98
C THR A 373 -21.61 -6.23 -13.92
N TRP A 374 -21.48 -5.02 -13.38
CA TRP A 374 -21.56 -3.79 -14.18
C TRP A 374 -20.19 -3.26 -14.63
N HIS A 375 -19.12 -4.04 -14.48
CA HIS A 375 -17.79 -3.63 -14.91
C HIS A 375 -17.78 -3.28 -16.40
N SER A 376 -17.31 -2.06 -16.73
CA SER A 376 -17.26 -1.52 -18.10
C SER A 376 -18.61 -1.45 -18.83
N MET A 377 -19.73 -1.49 -18.09
CA MET A 377 -21.07 -1.33 -18.67
C MET A 377 -21.52 0.14 -18.62
N PRO A 378 -22.43 0.56 -19.52
CA PRO A 378 -23.07 1.87 -19.43
C PRO A 378 -23.86 2.04 -18.13
N LYS A 379 -23.87 3.26 -17.57
CA LYS A 379 -24.52 3.58 -16.29
C LYS A 379 -25.99 3.21 -16.22
N ASN A 380 -26.72 3.37 -17.33
CA ASN A 380 -28.13 3.02 -17.39
C ASN A 380 -28.42 1.52 -17.21
N VAL A 381 -27.41 0.64 -17.37
CA VAL A 381 -27.57 -0.80 -17.13
C VAL A 381 -27.75 -1.07 -15.65
N SER A 382 -26.96 -0.44 -14.77
CA SER A 382 -27.09 -0.63 -13.32
C SER A 382 -28.43 -0.12 -12.81
N ALA A 383 -28.91 1.03 -13.30
CA ALA A 383 -30.24 1.55 -12.97
C ALA A 383 -31.36 0.58 -13.37
N LYS A 384 -31.31 0.05 -14.61
CA LYS A 384 -32.29 -0.96 -15.07
C LYS A 384 -32.25 -2.24 -14.24
N THR A 385 -31.06 -2.70 -13.84
CA THR A 385 -30.91 -3.89 -13.00
C THR A 385 -31.45 -3.67 -11.60
N LEU A 386 -31.11 -2.57 -10.93
CA LEU A 386 -31.57 -2.27 -9.58
C LEU A 386 -33.09 -2.11 -9.52
N LYS A 387 -33.72 -1.63 -10.60
CA LYS A 387 -35.17 -1.60 -10.72
C LYS A 387 -35.83 -2.98 -10.61
N LEU A 388 -35.16 -4.06 -11.01
CA LEU A 388 -35.68 -5.43 -10.85
C LEU A 388 -35.85 -5.83 -9.38
N PHE A 389 -35.22 -5.11 -8.45
CA PHE A 389 -35.31 -5.36 -7.01
C PHE A 389 -36.38 -4.51 -6.31
N GLU A 390 -37.08 -3.60 -7.01
CA GLU A 390 -38.01 -2.64 -6.39
C GLU A 390 -39.15 -3.31 -5.60
N GLY A 391 -39.53 -4.54 -5.98
CA GLY A 391 -40.55 -5.34 -5.30
C GLY A 391 -40.09 -6.10 -4.05
N LEU A 392 -38.78 -6.18 -3.78
CA LEU A 392 -38.21 -6.97 -2.67
C LEU A 392 -38.33 -6.27 -1.31
N THR A 393 -39.52 -5.78 -0.97
CA THR A 393 -39.78 -4.86 0.16
C THR A 393 -39.50 -5.42 1.56
N SER A 394 -39.31 -6.74 1.68
CA SER A 394 -38.86 -7.39 2.92
C SER A 394 -37.35 -7.36 3.13
N LEU A 395 -36.56 -6.84 2.18
CA LEU A 395 -35.11 -6.76 2.32
C LEU A 395 -34.71 -5.90 3.52
N GLU A 396 -33.88 -6.49 4.37
CA GLU A 396 -33.22 -5.86 5.50
C GLU A 396 -31.75 -5.54 5.17
N LYS A 397 -31.13 -6.30 4.25
CA LYS A 397 -29.73 -6.11 3.83
C LYS A 397 -29.58 -6.14 2.31
N PHE A 398 -28.92 -5.13 1.78
CA PHE A 398 -28.48 -5.09 0.38
C PHE A 398 -27.00 -4.72 0.32
N ALA A 399 -26.19 -5.57 -0.31
CA ALA A 399 -24.75 -5.37 -0.36
C ALA A 399 -24.13 -5.70 -1.70
N LEU A 400 -23.27 -4.79 -2.18
CA LEU A 400 -22.40 -5.02 -3.32
C LEU A 400 -21.02 -5.54 -2.86
N SER A 401 -20.50 -6.56 -3.56
CA SER A 401 -19.13 -7.03 -3.36
C SER A 401 -18.10 -5.96 -3.78
N LEU A 402 -16.96 -5.88 -3.09
CA LEU A 402 -15.82 -5.07 -3.54
C LEU A 402 -15.17 -5.65 -4.81
N PRO A 403 -15.22 -4.97 -5.97
CA PRO A 403 -14.36 -5.31 -7.09
C PRO A 403 -12.87 -5.10 -6.76
N VAL A 404 -12.01 -5.95 -7.34
CA VAL A 404 -10.55 -5.90 -7.13
C VAL A 404 -9.90 -4.71 -7.87
N GLN A 405 -10.56 -4.13 -8.88
CA GLN A 405 -10.23 -2.83 -9.50
C GLN A 405 -11.35 -2.41 -10.47
N THR A 406 -11.74 -1.13 -10.39
CA THR A 406 -12.74 -0.31 -11.13
C THR A 406 -13.93 0.19 -10.31
N GLU A 407 -14.28 1.46 -10.54
CA GLU A 407 -15.48 2.15 -10.06
C GLU A 407 -16.72 1.51 -10.74
N ILE A 408 -17.71 1.08 -9.94
CA ILE A 408 -18.97 0.51 -10.41
C ILE A 408 -19.83 1.67 -10.97
N PRO A 409 -20.31 1.60 -12.23
CA PRO A 409 -21.08 2.67 -12.86
C PRO A 409 -22.53 2.70 -12.35
N LEU A 410 -22.70 3.04 -11.07
CA LEU A 410 -23.96 3.09 -10.34
C LEU A 410 -24.04 4.46 -9.63
N GLU A 411 -25.04 5.26 -10.01
CA GLU A 411 -25.27 6.62 -9.52
C GLU A 411 -26.58 6.70 -8.71
N ASP A 412 -26.94 7.91 -8.27
CA ASP A 412 -28.16 8.13 -7.47
C ASP A 412 -29.46 7.79 -8.21
N ASP A 413 -29.50 7.82 -9.55
CA ASP A 413 -30.65 7.36 -10.34
C ASP A 413 -30.90 5.86 -10.19
N ALA A 414 -29.83 5.06 -10.13
CA ALA A 414 -29.89 3.64 -9.86
C ALA A 414 -30.34 3.37 -8.41
N LEU A 415 -29.77 4.09 -7.44
CA LEU A 415 -30.17 4.01 -6.03
C LEU A 415 -31.64 4.40 -5.82
N ALA A 416 -32.15 5.39 -6.56
CA ALA A 416 -33.54 5.82 -6.47
C ALA A 416 -34.54 4.70 -6.83
N ASN A 417 -34.15 3.72 -7.65
CA ASN A 417 -34.99 2.55 -7.93
C ASN A 417 -35.16 1.62 -6.71
N LEU A 418 -34.32 1.75 -5.68
CA LEU A 418 -34.43 1.00 -4.43
C LEU A 418 -35.25 1.76 -3.37
N ALA A 419 -35.79 2.95 -3.67
CA ALA A 419 -36.57 3.75 -2.73
C ALA A 419 -37.72 3.00 -2.00
N PRO A 420 -38.43 2.02 -2.62
CA PRO A 420 -39.44 1.23 -1.92
C PRO A 420 -38.90 0.33 -0.79
N LEU A 421 -37.59 0.03 -0.78
CA LEU A 421 -36.93 -0.87 0.17
C LEU A 421 -36.66 -0.21 1.53
N THR A 422 -37.72 0.31 2.15
CA THR A 422 -37.65 1.11 3.38
C THR A 422 -37.33 0.30 4.65
N ASN A 423 -37.29 -1.03 4.56
CA ASN A 423 -36.92 -1.94 5.66
C ASN A 423 -35.41 -2.19 5.76
N LEU A 424 -34.60 -1.65 4.84
CA LEU A 424 -33.16 -1.81 4.88
C LEU A 424 -32.56 -1.28 6.20
N THR A 425 -31.83 -2.17 6.86
CA THR A 425 -31.03 -1.90 8.06
C THR A 425 -29.54 -1.87 7.75
N GLU A 426 -29.10 -2.52 6.66
CA GLU A 426 -27.74 -2.46 6.15
C GLU A 426 -27.72 -2.22 4.64
N LEU A 427 -26.95 -1.23 4.22
CA LEU A 427 -26.77 -0.86 2.81
C LEU A 427 -25.28 -0.67 2.52
N ARG A 428 -24.75 -1.47 1.60
CA ARG A 428 -23.35 -1.39 1.15
C ARG A 428 -23.26 -1.13 -0.34
N LEU A 429 -22.75 0.05 -0.69
CA LEU A 429 -22.62 0.57 -2.05
C LEU A 429 -21.20 1.10 -2.32
N ALA A 430 -20.20 0.57 -1.61
CA ALA A 430 -18.80 0.93 -1.79
C ALA A 430 -18.33 0.79 -3.26
N GLN A 431 -17.40 1.65 -3.66
CA GLN A 431 -16.79 1.71 -4.98
C GLN A 431 -17.78 2.05 -6.12
N THR A 432 -18.89 2.74 -5.83
CA THR A 432 -19.87 3.23 -6.82
C THR A 432 -19.69 4.74 -7.09
N GLN A 433 -20.52 5.31 -7.97
CA GLN A 433 -20.53 6.74 -8.31
C GLN A 433 -21.56 7.55 -7.51
N ILE A 434 -22.13 6.97 -6.45
CA ILE A 434 -23.18 7.58 -5.64
C ILE A 434 -22.67 8.85 -4.94
N ARG A 435 -23.49 9.90 -4.97
CA ARG A 435 -23.33 11.13 -4.18
C ARG A 435 -24.19 11.14 -2.91
N GLY A 436 -25.25 10.32 -2.86
CA GLY A 436 -26.09 10.10 -1.69
C GLY A 436 -27.39 10.91 -1.69
N GLN A 437 -27.76 11.55 -2.80
CA GLN A 437 -28.99 12.33 -2.96
C GLN A 437 -30.25 11.46 -2.87
N ALA A 438 -30.14 10.17 -3.20
CA ALA A 438 -31.26 9.22 -3.13
C ALA A 438 -31.36 8.46 -1.80
N LEU A 439 -30.65 8.88 -0.73
CA LEU A 439 -30.63 8.17 0.56
C LEU A 439 -31.86 8.42 1.46
N ALA A 440 -32.65 9.46 1.19
CA ALA A 440 -33.75 9.90 2.06
C ALA A 440 -34.76 8.80 2.50
N PRO A 441 -35.11 7.81 1.66
CA PRO A 441 -36.06 6.75 2.06
C PRO A 441 -35.54 5.79 3.13
N PHE A 442 -34.22 5.62 3.27
CA PHE A 442 -33.60 4.53 4.06
C PHE A 442 -33.40 4.92 5.53
N THR A 443 -34.45 5.35 6.22
CA THR A 443 -34.36 5.91 7.59
C THR A 443 -34.08 4.86 8.67
N LYS A 444 -34.27 3.57 8.37
CA LYS A 444 -34.02 2.45 9.29
C LYS A 444 -32.59 1.91 9.28
N LEU A 445 -31.69 2.51 8.48
CA LEU A 445 -30.31 2.06 8.39
C LEU A 445 -29.60 2.14 9.75
N THR A 446 -28.97 1.02 10.10
CA THR A 446 -28.05 0.88 11.24
C THR A 446 -26.60 0.82 10.79
N SER A 447 -26.36 0.43 9.52
CA SER A 447 -25.05 0.36 8.88
C SER A 447 -25.11 0.89 7.45
N LEU A 448 -24.26 1.85 7.13
CA LEU A 448 -24.13 2.41 5.78
C LEU A 448 -22.66 2.41 5.36
N ASP A 449 -22.38 1.78 4.23
CA ASP A 449 -21.04 1.70 3.64
C ASP A 449 -21.02 2.33 2.24
N LEU A 450 -20.31 3.45 2.15
CA LEU A 450 -20.13 4.31 0.97
C LEU A 450 -18.65 4.55 0.68
N ASP A 451 -17.78 3.62 1.10
CA ASP A 451 -16.34 3.73 0.85
C ASP A 451 -16.03 3.87 -0.64
N HIS A 452 -15.10 4.74 -0.99
CA HIS A 452 -14.66 5.02 -2.36
C HIS A 452 -15.80 5.40 -3.31
N THR A 453 -16.73 6.24 -2.83
CA THR A 453 -17.83 6.80 -3.64
C THR A 453 -17.66 8.32 -3.83
N ARG A 454 -18.62 8.95 -4.52
CA ARG A 454 -18.69 10.41 -4.68
C ARG A 454 -19.55 11.07 -3.60
N PHE A 455 -19.76 10.39 -2.48
CA PHE A 455 -20.58 10.84 -1.37
C PHE A 455 -20.08 12.19 -0.84
N ASP A 456 -20.98 13.17 -0.75
CA ASP A 456 -20.65 14.56 -0.46
C ASP A 456 -21.50 15.13 0.69
N ASP A 457 -21.25 16.41 1.03
CA ASP A 457 -21.94 17.09 2.13
C ASP A 457 -23.46 17.22 1.90
N ALA A 458 -23.93 17.22 0.64
CA ALA A 458 -25.36 17.24 0.34
C ALA A 458 -25.99 15.88 0.66
N GLY A 459 -25.34 14.77 0.27
CA GLY A 459 -25.73 13.41 0.64
C GLY A 459 -25.76 13.21 2.16
N MET A 460 -24.76 13.74 2.88
CA MET A 460 -24.67 13.66 4.35
C MET A 460 -25.92 14.19 5.08
N LYS A 461 -26.64 15.18 4.53
CA LYS A 461 -27.83 15.75 5.18
C LYS A 461 -28.94 14.72 5.41
N HIS A 462 -29.04 13.71 4.54
CA HIS A 462 -30.06 12.66 4.69
C HIS A 462 -29.81 11.75 5.90
N LEU A 463 -28.56 11.67 6.39
CA LEU A 463 -28.23 10.87 7.57
C LEU A 463 -28.87 11.40 8.85
N GLU A 464 -29.28 12.68 8.89
CA GLU A 464 -29.96 13.26 10.05
C GLU A 464 -31.25 12.51 10.41
N ALA A 465 -31.93 11.91 9.43
CA ALA A 465 -33.15 11.12 9.65
C ALA A 465 -32.86 9.68 10.11
N MET A 466 -31.63 9.18 9.96
CA MET A 466 -31.23 7.80 10.28
C MET A 466 -30.86 7.66 11.77
N LYS A 467 -31.82 7.86 12.66
CA LYS A 467 -31.58 7.91 14.12
C LYS A 467 -31.00 6.61 14.71
N GLY A 468 -31.17 5.49 14.01
CA GLY A 468 -30.63 4.18 14.37
C GLY A 468 -29.22 3.89 13.84
N LEU A 469 -28.58 4.83 13.14
CA LEU A 469 -27.28 4.58 12.52
C LEU A 469 -26.18 4.34 13.57
N THR A 470 -25.53 3.19 13.50
CA THR A 470 -24.46 2.76 14.42
C THR A 470 -23.10 2.65 13.74
N ARG A 471 -23.07 2.45 12.41
CA ARG A 471 -21.85 2.31 11.60
C ARG A 471 -21.97 3.14 10.32
N LEU A 472 -20.97 3.98 10.07
CA LEU A 472 -20.83 4.75 8.84
C LEU A 472 -19.40 4.62 8.30
N TYR A 473 -19.29 4.13 7.06
CA TYR A 473 -18.02 4.05 6.33
C TYR A 473 -18.08 4.98 5.12
N ALA A 474 -17.17 5.97 5.09
CA ALA A 474 -17.12 7.03 4.08
C ALA A 474 -15.67 7.30 3.64
N ARG A 475 -14.85 6.25 3.52
CA ARG A 475 -13.44 6.34 3.09
C ARG A 475 -13.31 6.94 1.69
N ASP A 476 -12.31 7.79 1.48
CA ASP A 476 -12.00 8.41 0.18
C ASP A 476 -13.26 8.99 -0.52
N THR A 477 -14.09 9.71 0.26
CA THR A 477 -15.29 10.41 -0.23
C THR A 477 -15.06 11.93 -0.31
N LEU A 478 -16.06 12.67 -0.80
CA LEU A 478 -16.03 14.13 -0.94
C LEU A 478 -16.55 14.87 0.30
N VAL A 479 -16.67 14.17 1.44
CA VAL A 479 -17.15 14.75 2.70
C VAL A 479 -16.14 15.74 3.27
N THR A 480 -16.65 16.87 3.77
CA THR A 480 -15.87 17.93 4.43
C THR A 480 -16.41 18.23 5.83
N ASP A 481 -15.84 19.24 6.49
CA ASP A 481 -16.32 19.75 7.78
C ASP A 481 -17.81 20.13 7.79
N GLU A 482 -18.35 20.58 6.65
CA GLU A 482 -19.78 20.93 6.51
C GLU A 482 -20.68 19.70 6.63
N GLY A 483 -20.32 18.60 5.98
CA GLY A 483 -21.09 17.35 6.02
C GLY A 483 -21.15 16.73 7.42
N LEU A 484 -20.08 16.87 8.22
CA LEU A 484 -20.04 16.33 9.59
C LEU A 484 -21.07 16.96 10.54
N LYS A 485 -21.65 18.13 10.22
CA LYS A 485 -22.74 18.73 10.99
C LYS A 485 -23.97 17.81 11.06
N SER A 486 -24.22 17.03 10.01
CA SER A 486 -25.34 16.10 9.92
C SER A 486 -25.25 14.94 10.91
N LEU A 487 -24.05 14.66 11.45
CA LEU A 487 -23.83 13.57 12.41
C LEU A 487 -24.08 13.99 13.86
N ARG A 488 -24.13 15.29 14.19
CA ARG A 488 -24.13 15.84 15.57
C ARG A 488 -25.11 15.17 16.54
N ASN A 489 -26.24 14.68 16.02
CA ASN A 489 -27.33 14.10 16.82
C ASN A 489 -27.43 12.57 16.74
N LEU A 490 -26.54 11.89 16.00
CA LEU A 490 -26.53 10.43 15.85
C LEU A 490 -25.80 9.77 17.03
N ARG A 491 -26.30 9.98 18.25
CA ARG A 491 -25.64 9.58 19.51
C ARG A 491 -25.43 8.07 19.66
N GLY A 492 -26.09 7.26 18.85
CA GLY A 492 -25.89 5.81 18.77
C GLY A 492 -24.72 5.38 17.87
N LEU A 493 -24.03 6.31 17.21
CA LEU A 493 -22.92 5.97 16.32
C LEU A 493 -21.75 5.38 17.12
N THR A 494 -21.37 4.16 16.76
CA THR A 494 -20.30 3.40 17.41
C THR A 494 -19.05 3.28 16.53
N GLU A 495 -19.21 3.38 15.22
CA GLU A 495 -18.12 3.26 14.25
C GLU A 495 -18.25 4.33 13.17
N LEU A 496 -17.17 5.06 12.95
CA LEU A 496 -17.09 6.11 11.96
C LEU A 496 -15.74 6.04 11.23
N ASP A 497 -15.79 5.86 9.92
CA ASP A 497 -14.61 5.83 9.08
C ASP A 497 -14.61 6.99 8.09
N LEU A 498 -13.64 7.89 8.26
CA LEU A 498 -13.46 9.13 7.50
C LEU A 498 -12.08 9.18 6.84
N TYR A 499 -11.42 8.03 6.67
CA TYR A 499 -10.12 7.99 6.00
C TYR A 499 -10.17 8.69 4.64
N GLY A 500 -9.20 9.56 4.35
CA GLY A 500 -9.04 10.20 3.04
C GLY A 500 -10.09 11.28 2.73
N THR A 501 -10.84 11.74 3.73
CA THR A 501 -11.79 12.86 3.59
C THR A 501 -11.13 14.21 3.89
N ASN A 502 -11.73 15.31 3.41
CA ASN A 502 -11.23 16.67 3.66
C ASN A 502 -11.77 17.24 4.99
N VAL A 503 -11.56 16.49 6.07
CA VAL A 503 -11.98 16.85 7.43
C VAL A 503 -10.81 17.48 8.19
N SER A 504 -11.11 18.55 8.93
CA SER A 504 -10.20 19.28 9.81
C SER A 504 -10.71 19.27 11.26
N ASP A 505 -10.04 20.04 12.13
CA ASP A 505 -10.47 20.24 13.52
C ASP A 505 -11.90 20.78 13.63
N ALA A 506 -12.32 21.64 12.70
CA ALA A 506 -13.68 22.19 12.66
C ALA A 506 -14.74 21.10 12.39
N GLY A 507 -14.43 20.13 11.54
CA GLY A 507 -15.27 18.96 11.28
C GLY A 507 -15.35 18.06 12.50
N VAL A 508 -14.20 17.68 13.07
CA VAL A 508 -14.12 16.81 14.26
C VAL A 508 -14.84 17.41 15.47
N ALA A 509 -14.85 18.74 15.63
CA ALA A 509 -15.61 19.40 16.69
C ALA A 509 -17.11 19.07 16.67
N ASN A 510 -17.69 18.75 15.51
CA ASN A 510 -19.08 18.30 15.37
C ASN A 510 -19.34 16.91 15.97
N LEU A 511 -18.29 16.11 16.17
CA LEU A 511 -18.39 14.75 16.69
C LEU A 511 -18.40 14.70 18.23
N LYS A 512 -18.18 15.82 18.92
CA LYS A 512 -18.05 15.89 20.40
C LYS A 512 -19.20 15.21 21.16
N GLY A 513 -20.42 15.20 20.60
CA GLY A 513 -21.60 14.56 21.19
C GLY A 513 -21.72 13.05 20.99
N LEU A 514 -20.89 12.45 20.12
CA LEU A 514 -20.96 11.03 19.73
C LEU A 514 -20.21 10.14 20.72
N THR A 515 -20.64 10.20 21.98
CA THR A 515 -19.96 9.56 23.12
C THR A 515 -20.02 8.02 23.13
N ALA A 516 -20.85 7.43 22.27
CA ALA A 516 -20.92 5.98 22.05
C ALA A 516 -19.85 5.46 21.06
N LEU A 517 -19.07 6.34 20.42
CA LEU A 517 -18.03 5.94 19.47
C LEU A 517 -17.01 5.01 20.14
N ARG A 518 -16.75 3.89 19.47
CA ARG A 518 -15.77 2.86 19.83
C ARG A 518 -14.63 2.81 18.81
N ARG A 519 -14.93 3.03 17.52
CA ARG A 519 -13.94 3.02 16.45
C ARG A 519 -14.05 4.31 15.63
N LEU A 520 -12.94 5.03 15.51
CA LEU A 520 -12.85 6.26 14.72
C LEU A 520 -11.58 6.22 13.86
N ASN A 521 -11.78 6.30 12.54
CA ASN A 521 -10.67 6.37 11.60
C ASN A 521 -10.61 7.76 10.96
N LEU A 522 -9.52 8.49 11.22
CA LEU A 522 -9.23 9.83 10.72
C LEU A 522 -7.95 9.84 9.86
N LEU A 523 -7.54 8.67 9.33
CA LEU A 523 -6.33 8.55 8.53
C LEU A 523 -6.30 9.58 7.39
N GLY A 524 -5.18 10.27 7.23
CA GLY A 524 -4.96 11.21 6.12
C GLY A 524 -5.79 12.50 6.18
N THR A 525 -6.53 12.73 7.26
CA THR A 525 -7.26 14.00 7.47
C THR A 525 -6.32 15.12 7.92
N SER A 526 -6.80 16.37 7.86
CA SER A 526 -6.01 17.55 8.27
C SER A 526 -6.10 17.88 9.77
N VAL A 527 -6.50 16.91 10.60
CA VAL A 527 -6.69 17.07 12.05
C VAL A 527 -5.37 17.35 12.77
N THR A 528 -5.42 18.26 13.75
CA THR A 528 -4.32 18.67 14.63
C THR A 528 -4.63 18.37 16.11
N ASP A 529 -3.77 18.82 17.02
CA ASP A 529 -3.97 18.69 18.47
C ASP A 529 -5.29 19.34 18.95
N GLU A 530 -5.77 20.39 18.27
CA GLU A 530 -7.03 21.08 18.60
C GLU A 530 -8.25 20.19 18.36
N GLY A 531 -8.29 19.47 17.23
CA GLY A 531 -9.36 18.53 16.92
C GLY A 531 -9.41 17.38 17.92
N LEU A 532 -8.25 16.86 18.36
CA LEU A 532 -8.19 15.79 19.36
C LEU A 532 -8.75 16.21 20.73
N ALA A 533 -8.64 17.48 21.11
CA ALA A 533 -9.28 17.97 22.34
C ALA A 533 -10.81 17.78 22.32
N SER A 534 -11.43 17.81 21.14
CA SER A 534 -12.88 17.54 20.98
C SER A 534 -13.24 16.07 21.18
N LEU A 535 -12.27 15.15 21.06
CA LEU A 535 -12.47 13.71 21.23
C LEU A 535 -12.35 13.26 22.70
N ALA A 536 -11.82 14.09 23.60
CA ALA A 536 -11.54 13.72 25.00
C ALA A 536 -12.77 13.21 25.80
N GLY A 537 -13.98 13.57 25.34
CA GLY A 537 -15.25 13.11 25.93
C GLY A 537 -15.71 11.72 25.48
N MET A 538 -15.08 11.12 24.47
CA MET A 538 -15.48 9.82 23.90
C MET A 538 -14.96 8.66 24.75
N LYS A 539 -15.47 8.50 25.97
CA LYS A 539 -14.96 7.52 26.96
C LYS A 539 -15.16 6.06 26.55
N GLN A 540 -15.93 5.79 25.50
CA GLN A 540 -16.09 4.46 24.91
C GLN A 540 -15.09 4.16 23.78
N LEU A 541 -14.25 5.12 23.38
CA LEU A 541 -13.34 4.95 22.25
C LEU A 541 -12.28 3.88 22.56
N GLU A 542 -12.19 2.90 21.67
CA GLU A 542 -11.33 1.72 21.76
C GLU A 542 -10.25 1.75 20.68
N GLU A 543 -10.59 2.19 19.48
CA GLU A 543 -9.69 2.19 18.33
C GLU A 543 -9.71 3.58 17.67
N LEU A 544 -8.53 4.19 17.55
CA LEU A 544 -8.35 5.50 16.93
C LEU A 544 -7.18 5.48 15.95
N ASN A 545 -7.49 5.72 14.67
CA ASN A 545 -6.47 5.80 13.63
C ASN A 545 -6.22 7.26 13.23
N LEU A 546 -5.00 7.75 13.47
CA LEU A 546 -4.53 9.10 13.19
C LEU A 546 -3.32 9.09 12.25
N TYR A 547 -3.10 7.98 11.55
CA TYR A 547 -2.02 7.85 10.59
C TYR A 547 -2.06 9.00 9.57
N ARG A 548 -0.90 9.62 9.29
CA ARG A 548 -0.78 10.78 8.38
C ARG A 548 -1.66 12.00 8.75
N THR A 549 -1.95 12.20 10.03
CA THR A 549 -2.54 13.47 10.51
C THR A 549 -1.45 14.46 10.97
N LYS A 550 -1.84 15.68 11.37
CA LYS A 550 -0.94 16.77 11.78
C LYS A 550 -0.77 16.89 13.31
N ILE A 551 -1.09 15.84 14.04
CA ILE A 551 -1.01 15.81 15.51
C ILE A 551 0.44 15.76 16.00
N THR A 552 0.67 16.20 17.24
CA THR A 552 1.96 16.18 17.95
C THR A 552 1.84 15.47 19.30
N ASN A 553 2.91 15.49 20.10
CA ASN A 553 2.89 15.00 21.49
C ASN A 553 1.71 15.59 22.30
N ALA A 554 1.37 16.87 22.10
CA ALA A 554 0.29 17.52 22.84
C ALA A 554 -1.08 16.89 22.57
N GLY A 555 -1.35 16.51 21.32
CA GLY A 555 -2.59 15.86 20.93
C GLY A 555 -2.73 14.46 21.53
N VAL A 556 -1.68 13.64 21.48
CA VAL A 556 -1.72 12.28 22.08
C VAL A 556 -1.78 12.30 23.60
N GLU A 557 -1.21 13.32 24.25
CA GLU A 557 -1.36 13.51 25.69
C GLU A 557 -2.82 13.76 26.09
N ALA A 558 -3.61 14.49 25.29
CA ALA A 558 -5.04 14.69 25.53
C ALA A 558 -5.83 13.36 25.40
N LEU A 559 -5.44 12.51 24.44
CA LEU A 559 -6.05 11.19 24.22
C LEU A 559 -5.71 10.18 25.31
N ALA A 560 -4.61 10.36 26.04
CA ALA A 560 -4.22 9.52 27.16
C ALA A 560 -5.25 9.52 28.33
N THR A 561 -6.30 10.34 28.24
CA THR A 561 -7.44 10.39 29.17
C THR A 561 -8.62 9.50 28.77
N LEU A 562 -8.51 8.75 27.68
CA LEU A 562 -9.54 7.85 27.17
C LEU A 562 -9.35 6.44 27.76
N PRO A 563 -10.20 6.00 28.69
CA PRO A 563 -9.92 4.83 29.55
C PRO A 563 -10.03 3.48 28.83
N LYS A 564 -10.67 3.44 27.65
CA LYS A 564 -10.89 2.21 26.88
C LYS A 564 -10.01 2.10 25.63
N LEU A 565 -9.18 3.10 25.37
CA LEU A 565 -8.36 3.14 24.17
C LEU A 565 -7.36 1.99 24.20
N ARG A 566 -7.46 1.09 23.22
CA ARG A 566 -6.63 -0.11 23.08
C ARG A 566 -5.76 -0.11 21.84
N GLU A 567 -6.17 0.58 20.78
CA GLU A 567 -5.42 0.69 19.53
C GLU A 567 -5.33 2.16 19.12
N LEU A 568 -4.11 2.64 18.92
CA LEU A 568 -3.81 4.00 18.52
C LEU A 568 -2.73 4.00 17.42
N ASP A 569 -3.06 4.43 16.22
CA ASP A 569 -2.08 4.59 15.13
C ASP A 569 -1.69 6.05 14.95
N VAL A 570 -0.41 6.36 15.16
CA VAL A 570 0.18 7.70 15.06
C VAL A 570 1.37 7.72 14.10
N ARG A 571 1.49 6.73 13.22
CA ARG A 571 2.57 6.71 12.22
C ARG A 571 2.42 7.88 11.24
N TYR A 572 3.56 8.43 10.82
CA TYR A 572 3.62 9.58 9.92
C TYR A 572 2.88 10.83 10.45
N THR A 573 2.92 11.04 11.77
CA THR A 573 2.45 12.27 12.44
C THR A 573 3.64 13.06 13.00
N GLY A 574 3.38 14.15 13.72
CA GLY A 574 4.37 14.87 14.52
C GLY A 574 4.58 14.32 15.93
N VAL A 575 4.03 13.13 16.25
CA VAL A 575 4.26 12.45 17.53
C VAL A 575 5.68 11.89 17.56
N THR A 576 6.36 12.04 18.69
CA THR A 576 7.71 11.53 18.93
C THR A 576 7.67 10.32 19.87
N ARG A 577 8.81 9.64 20.04
CA ARG A 577 8.98 8.56 21.02
C ARG A 577 8.53 8.98 22.42
N ARG A 578 8.89 10.19 22.88
CA ARG A 578 8.46 10.75 24.17
C ARG A 578 6.93 10.84 24.29
N GLY A 579 6.26 11.29 23.23
CA GLY A 579 4.79 11.34 23.21
C GLY A 579 4.17 9.95 23.33
N VAL A 580 4.73 8.96 22.64
CA VAL A 580 4.30 7.56 22.73
C VAL A 580 4.53 6.98 24.13
N GLU A 581 5.68 7.26 24.74
CA GLU A 581 5.99 6.81 26.10
C GLU A 581 5.06 7.45 27.14
N ALA A 582 4.71 8.72 26.98
CA ALA A 582 3.71 9.39 27.81
C ALA A 582 2.32 8.74 27.70
N VAL A 583 1.91 8.32 26.49
CA VAL A 583 0.68 7.55 26.29
C VAL A 583 0.79 6.18 26.96
N ARG A 584 1.87 5.43 26.73
CA ARG A 584 2.07 4.08 27.30
C ARG A 584 2.10 4.10 28.84
N ALA A 585 2.65 5.15 29.43
CA ALA A 585 2.67 5.33 30.88
C ALA A 585 1.26 5.48 31.47
N ARG A 586 0.34 6.12 30.73
CA ARG A 586 -1.06 6.35 31.16
C ARG A 586 -2.02 5.25 30.72
N LEU A 587 -1.75 4.63 29.58
CA LEU A 587 -2.56 3.60 28.93
C LEU A 587 -1.70 2.37 28.61
N PRO A 588 -1.29 1.57 29.63
CA PRO A 588 -0.33 0.48 29.44
C PRO A 588 -0.86 -0.69 28.60
N ARG A 589 -2.18 -0.77 28.38
CA ARG A 589 -2.84 -1.76 27.53
C ARG A 589 -3.13 -1.25 26.11
N CYS A 590 -2.79 0.00 25.81
CA CYS A 590 -2.97 0.56 24.48
C CYS A 590 -1.77 0.18 23.59
N HIS A 591 -2.04 -0.55 22.52
CA HIS A 591 -1.10 -0.72 21.43
C HIS A 591 -1.00 0.59 20.65
N VAL A 592 0.20 1.17 20.65
CA VAL A 592 0.49 2.39 19.91
C VAL A 592 1.37 2.04 18.71
N ALA A 593 0.77 2.05 17.52
CA ALA A 593 1.48 1.92 16.27
C ALA A 593 2.18 3.26 15.97
N PHE A 594 3.51 3.22 15.97
CA PHE A 594 4.38 4.39 15.83
C PHE A 594 5.54 4.05 14.92
N LEU A 595 5.92 4.99 14.04
CA LEU A 595 7.10 4.84 13.20
C LEU A 595 8.21 5.62 13.86
N ASP A 596 9.12 4.91 14.50
CA ASP A 596 10.33 5.54 14.97
C ASP A 596 11.24 5.81 13.78
N VAL A 597 11.41 7.10 13.45
CA VAL A 597 12.30 7.57 12.38
C VAL A 597 13.77 7.16 12.67
N LEU A 598 14.07 6.70 13.90
CA LEU A 598 15.36 6.20 14.34
C LEU A 598 15.49 4.66 14.35
N ALA A 599 14.47 3.88 14.01
CA ALA A 599 14.55 2.40 14.06
C ALA A 599 15.62 1.78 13.13
N GLY A 600 16.22 2.56 12.23
CA GLY A 600 17.39 2.16 11.43
C GLY A 600 18.76 2.52 12.04
N ALA A 601 18.80 3.19 13.20
CA ALA A 601 20.01 3.69 13.84
C ALA A 601 20.55 2.79 14.97
N GLU A 602 19.94 1.62 15.23
CA GLU A 602 20.37 0.66 16.28
C GLU A 602 21.76 0.01 16.05
N SER A 603 22.56 0.52 15.10
CA SER A 603 23.93 0.05 14.83
C SER A 603 25.05 1.02 15.22
N ARG A 604 24.75 2.11 15.93
CA ARG A 604 25.75 2.97 16.57
C ARG A 604 25.55 2.89 18.08
N GLU A 605 26.61 2.64 18.86
CA GLU A 605 26.56 2.69 20.32
C GLU A 605 25.85 3.99 20.74
N ALA A 606 24.70 3.86 21.39
CA ALA A 606 23.87 5.01 21.73
C ALA A 606 24.59 5.87 22.79
N ILE A 607 24.92 7.11 22.45
CA ILE A 607 25.48 8.09 23.38
C ILE A 607 24.38 8.44 24.39
N GLY A 608 24.62 8.18 25.68
CA GLY A 608 23.69 8.45 26.77
C GLY A 608 24.18 9.50 27.77
N PRO A 609 23.37 9.82 28.80
CA PRO A 609 23.68 10.80 29.85
C PRO A 609 25.04 10.62 30.52
N ARG A 610 25.47 9.36 30.70
CA ARG A 610 26.76 9.02 31.34
C ARG A 610 27.95 9.44 30.48
N ASP A 611 27.82 9.35 29.16
CA ASP A 611 28.90 9.64 28.21
C ASP A 611 29.15 11.15 28.08
N LEU A 612 28.12 11.98 28.31
CA LEU A 612 28.22 13.44 28.24
C LEU A 612 28.83 14.08 29.50
N LYS A 613 28.83 13.41 30.66
CA LYS A 613 29.41 13.98 31.90
C LYS A 613 30.89 14.32 31.78
N ASP A 614 31.62 13.57 30.95
CA ASP A 614 33.04 13.80 30.69
C ASP A 614 33.30 14.66 29.44
N ALA A 615 32.25 15.12 28.73
CA ALA A 615 32.40 15.88 27.49
C ALA A 615 33.22 17.15 27.68
N ALA A 616 33.14 17.81 28.84
CA ALA A 616 33.95 18.99 29.16
C ALA A 616 35.47 18.76 29.09
N LYS A 617 35.93 17.50 29.21
CA LYS A 617 37.36 17.11 29.05
C LYS A 617 37.81 17.12 27.58
N LEU A 618 36.88 17.13 26.64
CA LEU A 618 37.11 17.18 25.20
C LEU A 618 37.05 18.63 24.68
N ALA A 619 37.71 19.56 25.37
CA ALA A 619 37.64 21.00 25.07
C ALA A 619 38.10 21.37 23.64
N SER A 620 38.83 20.47 22.95
CA SER A 620 39.23 20.64 21.55
C SER A 620 38.17 20.21 20.52
N LEU A 621 37.02 19.70 20.95
CA LEU A 621 35.99 19.17 20.06
C LEU A 621 35.33 20.30 19.25
N THR A 622 35.31 20.11 17.92
CA THR A 622 34.73 21.06 16.96
C THR A 622 33.41 20.58 16.38
N GLU A 623 33.12 19.27 16.41
CA GLU A 623 31.89 18.69 15.89
C GLU A 623 31.33 17.64 16.87
N LEU A 624 30.02 17.68 17.12
CA LEU A 624 29.32 16.73 17.97
C LEU A 624 27.95 16.38 17.37
N ASP A 625 27.73 15.10 17.09
CA ASP A 625 26.46 14.58 16.58
C ASP A 625 25.80 13.68 17.63
N LEU A 626 24.68 14.14 18.16
CA LEU A 626 23.86 13.44 19.16
C LEU A 626 22.49 13.05 18.56
N THR A 627 22.41 12.89 17.24
CA THR A 627 21.16 12.55 16.56
C THR A 627 20.53 11.29 17.15
N GLY A 628 19.31 11.41 17.67
CA GLY A 628 18.57 10.30 18.27
C GLY A 628 19.12 9.79 19.61
N ALA A 629 20.10 10.48 20.20
CA ALA A 629 20.63 10.15 21.51
C ALA A 629 19.55 10.30 22.59
N GLN A 630 19.57 9.40 23.59
CA GLN A 630 18.67 9.45 24.74
C GLN A 630 19.15 10.49 25.76
N ILE A 631 19.13 11.76 25.36
CA ILE A 631 19.59 12.89 26.17
C ILE A 631 18.49 13.94 26.28
N GLY A 632 18.37 14.54 27.47
CA GLY A 632 17.41 15.57 27.80
C GLY A 632 18.06 16.91 28.18
N ASP A 633 17.26 17.80 28.77
CA ASP A 633 17.69 19.17 29.11
C ASP A 633 18.88 19.22 30.07
N GLU A 634 18.86 18.37 31.11
CA GLU A 634 19.92 18.31 32.13
C GLU A 634 21.26 17.85 31.55
N ASP A 635 21.23 16.98 30.54
CA ASP A 635 22.44 16.45 29.91
C ASP A 635 23.16 17.51 29.08
N LEU A 636 22.40 18.44 28.50
CA LEU A 636 22.92 19.51 27.65
C LEU A 636 23.76 20.53 28.43
N ALA A 637 23.56 20.65 29.74
CA ALA A 637 24.39 21.47 30.60
C ALA A 637 25.87 21.06 30.55
N ASN A 638 26.16 19.77 30.30
CA ASN A 638 27.53 19.26 30.21
C ASN A 638 28.27 19.73 28.94
N LEU A 639 27.55 20.25 27.94
CA LEU A 639 28.15 20.81 26.72
C LEU A 639 28.63 22.25 26.88
N ALA A 640 28.26 22.94 27.97
CA ALA A 640 28.51 24.37 28.14
C ALA A 640 30.01 24.76 28.07
N GLY A 641 30.90 23.83 28.42
CA GLY A 641 32.36 23.99 28.38
C GLY A 641 33.01 23.80 27.00
N LEU A 642 32.30 23.28 26.01
CA LEU A 642 32.81 22.97 24.67
C LEU A 642 32.90 24.22 23.79
N LYS A 643 33.65 25.22 24.21
CA LYS A 643 33.69 26.55 23.56
C LYS A 643 34.23 26.53 22.13
N ASN A 644 34.92 25.48 21.71
CA ASN A 644 35.45 25.32 20.36
C ASN A 644 34.47 24.64 19.39
N LEU A 645 33.27 24.26 19.86
CA LEU A 645 32.30 23.53 19.05
C LEU A 645 31.78 24.42 17.91
N GLU A 646 31.92 23.94 16.69
CA GLU A 646 31.46 24.58 15.47
C GLU A 646 30.21 23.93 14.89
N ARG A 647 29.99 22.63 15.13
CA ARG A 647 28.83 21.89 14.61
C ARG A 647 28.20 21.03 15.69
N LEU A 648 26.91 21.22 15.93
CA LEU A 648 26.12 20.44 16.88
C LEU A 648 24.85 19.90 16.21
N SER A 649 24.59 18.60 16.33
CA SER A 649 23.30 18.01 15.98
C SER A 649 22.64 17.43 17.24
N LEU A 650 21.42 17.89 17.51
CA LEU A 650 20.52 17.39 18.55
C LEU A 650 19.25 16.79 17.93
N LYS A 651 19.30 16.48 16.64
CA LYS A 651 18.16 16.00 15.86
C LYS A 651 17.49 14.81 16.55
N TYR A 652 16.17 14.86 16.70
CA TYR A 652 15.37 13.80 17.35
C TYR A 652 15.84 13.41 18.77
N THR A 653 16.36 14.36 19.56
CA THR A 653 16.65 14.17 21.00
C THR A 653 15.47 14.64 21.87
N GLU A 654 15.52 14.41 23.18
CA GLU A 654 14.46 14.79 24.14
C GLU A 654 14.63 16.20 24.74
N VAL A 655 15.58 16.96 24.21
CA VAL A 655 15.83 18.36 24.57
C VAL A 655 14.59 19.23 24.30
N THR A 656 14.38 20.23 25.16
CA THR A 656 13.30 21.23 25.08
C THR A 656 13.87 22.65 25.17
N ASP A 657 13.00 23.65 25.32
CA ASP A 657 13.37 25.05 25.57
C ASP A 657 14.38 25.20 26.73
N ALA A 658 14.23 24.40 27.80
CA ALA A 658 15.08 24.49 28.98
C ALA A 658 16.52 24.06 28.68
N GLY A 659 16.71 22.99 27.92
CA GLY A 659 18.04 22.53 27.51
C GLY A 659 18.74 23.55 26.61
N LEU A 660 18.02 24.18 25.66
CA LEU A 660 18.59 25.19 24.77
C LEU A 660 19.20 26.39 25.51
N ALA A 661 18.75 26.70 26.73
CA ALA A 661 19.35 27.75 27.56
C ALA A 661 20.85 27.52 27.82
N HIS A 662 21.32 26.27 27.80
CA HIS A 662 22.72 25.91 28.00
C HIS A 662 23.60 26.14 26.76
N LEU A 663 23.01 26.34 25.57
CA LEU A 663 23.77 26.52 24.32
C LEU A 663 24.26 27.95 24.10
N GLY A 664 23.67 28.96 24.75
CA GLY A 664 23.95 30.38 24.48
C GLY A 664 25.42 30.79 24.63
N GLY A 665 26.22 30.02 25.37
CA GLY A 665 27.66 30.23 25.53
C GLY A 665 28.54 29.58 24.46
N LEU A 666 27.99 28.88 23.46
CA LEU A 666 28.72 28.18 22.39
C LEU A 666 28.81 29.04 21.13
N THR A 667 29.35 30.26 21.27
CA THR A 667 29.31 31.31 20.23
C THR A 667 30.14 30.99 18.98
N ASN A 668 30.99 29.96 19.01
CA ASN A 668 31.72 29.46 17.84
C ASN A 668 30.89 28.53 16.94
N LEU A 669 29.66 28.19 17.32
CA LEU A 669 28.78 27.37 16.51
C LEU A 669 28.51 28.01 15.14
N LYS A 670 28.82 27.25 14.09
CA LYS A 670 28.54 27.55 12.69
C LYS A 670 27.34 26.75 12.18
N ARG A 671 27.07 25.57 12.75
CA ARG A 671 25.89 24.75 12.41
C ARG A 671 25.21 24.20 13.66
N LEU A 672 23.89 24.33 13.71
CA LEU A 672 23.03 23.76 14.73
C LEU A 672 21.84 23.05 14.09
N ASP A 673 21.68 21.74 14.34
CA ASP A 673 20.55 20.94 13.89
C ASP A 673 19.64 20.57 15.07
N LEU A 674 18.42 21.11 15.08
CA LEU A 674 17.37 20.89 16.08
C LEU A 674 16.14 20.23 15.45
N THR A 675 16.30 19.56 14.31
CA THR A 675 15.17 18.94 13.61
C THR A 675 14.47 17.91 14.50
N GLY A 676 13.17 18.04 14.69
CA GLY A 676 12.37 17.13 15.52
C GLY A 676 12.61 17.24 17.03
N VAL A 677 13.23 18.33 17.49
CA VAL A 677 13.37 18.67 18.91
C VAL A 677 12.15 19.48 19.37
N ASP A 678 11.67 19.25 20.59
CA ASP A 678 10.43 19.85 21.08
C ASP A 678 10.62 21.29 21.61
N ILE A 679 10.73 22.24 20.67
CA ILE A 679 11.03 23.65 20.96
C ILE A 679 9.85 24.58 20.63
N THR A 680 9.64 25.60 21.48
CA THR A 680 8.64 26.66 21.34
C THR A 680 9.29 28.02 21.08
N ASP A 681 8.49 29.10 21.05
CA ASP A 681 9.00 30.47 20.92
C ASP A 681 10.04 30.83 22.00
N ARG A 682 9.91 30.26 23.20
CA ARG A 682 10.85 30.49 24.30
C ARG A 682 12.22 29.88 24.01
N GLY A 683 12.27 28.69 23.42
CA GLY A 683 13.50 28.02 23.04
C GLY A 683 14.32 28.81 22.04
N LEU A 684 13.67 29.40 21.02
CA LEU A 684 14.37 30.19 20.01
C LEU A 684 15.03 31.46 20.56
N ALA A 685 14.47 32.07 21.63
CA ALA A 685 15.07 33.21 22.29
C ALA A 685 16.46 32.90 22.88
N HIS A 686 16.73 31.64 23.25
CA HIS A 686 18.04 31.21 23.75
C HIS A 686 19.12 31.13 22.66
N LEU A 687 18.74 31.15 21.38
CA LEU A 687 19.69 31.10 20.26
C LEU A 687 20.24 32.47 19.85
N ARG A 688 19.63 33.59 20.33
CA ARG A 688 20.06 34.97 20.01
C ARG A 688 21.58 35.22 20.13
N PRO A 689 22.30 34.67 21.13
CA PRO A 689 23.75 34.91 21.27
C PRO A 689 24.61 34.24 20.19
N LEU A 690 24.08 33.27 19.45
CA LEU A 690 24.84 32.43 18.51
C LEU A 690 25.03 33.10 17.14
N THR A 691 25.44 34.37 17.12
CA THR A 691 25.50 35.22 15.92
C THR A 691 26.49 34.74 14.86
N GLY A 692 27.39 33.80 15.20
CA GLY A 692 28.28 33.10 14.27
C GLY A 692 27.62 32.01 13.42
N LEU A 693 26.37 31.64 13.72
CA LEU A 693 25.66 30.56 13.01
C LEU A 693 25.51 30.84 11.51
N ARG A 694 25.78 29.81 10.71
CA ARG A 694 25.64 29.79 9.26
C ARG A 694 24.53 28.84 8.80
N GLU A 695 24.36 27.72 9.49
CA GLU A 695 23.33 26.73 9.19
C GLU A 695 22.47 26.45 10.43
N LEU A 696 21.16 26.63 10.31
CA LEU A 696 20.20 26.34 11.37
C LEU A 696 19.06 25.49 10.82
N LEU A 697 18.87 24.29 11.37
CA LEU A 697 17.83 23.37 10.97
C LEU A 697 16.81 23.21 12.11
N LEU A 698 15.56 23.55 11.86
CA LEU A 698 14.48 23.68 12.85
C LEU A 698 13.21 22.91 12.43
N GLY A 699 13.33 21.96 11.51
CA GLY A 699 12.18 21.24 10.98
C GLY A 699 11.39 20.53 12.09
N TYR A 700 10.08 20.43 11.93
CA TYR A 700 9.15 19.80 12.88
C TYR A 700 9.04 20.47 14.27
N GLY A 701 9.47 21.73 14.42
CA GLY A 701 9.31 22.50 15.67
C GLY A 701 7.90 23.08 15.89
N ARG A 702 7.55 23.38 17.16
CA ARG A 702 6.22 23.91 17.57
C ARG A 702 6.17 25.44 17.74
N PHE A 703 7.29 26.13 17.52
CA PHE A 703 7.36 27.60 17.54
C PHE A 703 6.51 28.24 16.43
N THR A 704 6.20 29.52 16.60
CA THR A 704 5.36 30.34 15.74
C THR A 704 6.18 31.49 15.14
N ASP A 705 5.51 32.38 14.40
CA ASP A 705 6.10 33.61 13.86
C ASP A 705 6.79 34.47 14.94
N LYS A 706 6.30 34.43 16.19
CA LYS A 706 6.90 35.16 17.32
C LYS A 706 8.29 34.64 17.68
N GLY A 707 8.43 33.32 17.79
CA GLY A 707 9.72 32.68 18.05
C GLY A 707 10.70 32.91 16.91
N LEU A 708 10.22 32.89 15.66
CA LEU A 708 11.06 33.11 14.49
C LEU A 708 11.65 34.54 14.45
N ALA A 709 10.92 35.54 14.94
CA ALA A 709 11.43 36.90 15.10
C ALA A 709 12.67 36.98 16.02
N GLU A 710 12.84 36.00 16.92
CA GLU A 710 13.99 35.92 17.81
C GLU A 710 15.30 35.59 17.10
N LEU A 711 15.24 35.11 15.86
CA LEU A 711 16.42 34.79 15.06
C LEU A 711 17.00 35.99 14.33
N ALA A 712 16.38 37.18 14.41
CA ALA A 712 16.84 38.40 13.73
C ALA A 712 18.34 38.73 13.94
N PRO A 713 18.96 38.50 15.12
CA PRO A 713 20.39 38.72 15.32
C PRO A 713 21.32 37.79 14.52
N LEU A 714 20.82 36.67 13.99
CA LEU A 714 21.62 35.63 13.32
C LEU A 714 21.91 35.96 11.84
N THR A 715 22.42 37.17 11.59
CA THR A 715 22.58 37.75 10.25
C THR A 715 23.59 37.03 9.34
N ASN A 716 24.40 36.13 9.91
CA ASN A 716 25.35 35.27 9.18
C ASN A 716 24.74 33.98 8.64
N LEU A 717 23.44 33.71 8.90
CA LEU A 717 22.77 32.52 8.40
C LEU A 717 22.76 32.49 6.87
N THR A 718 23.32 31.41 6.31
CA THR A 718 23.30 31.10 4.89
C THR A 718 22.32 29.97 4.56
N ARG A 719 21.94 29.15 5.55
CA ARG A 719 20.93 28.09 5.42
C ARG A 719 19.97 28.10 6.61
N LEU A 720 18.68 28.11 6.31
CA LEU A 720 17.60 27.96 7.29
C LEU A 720 16.60 26.91 6.82
N ASP A 721 16.36 25.89 7.65
CA ASP A 721 15.39 24.83 7.36
C ASP A 721 14.21 24.88 8.35
N LEU A 722 13.00 25.10 7.83
CA LEU A 722 11.76 25.28 8.59
C LEU A 722 10.67 24.29 8.14
N VAL A 723 11.06 23.16 7.55
CA VAL A 723 10.10 22.16 7.05
C VAL A 723 9.12 21.73 8.14
N ARG A 724 7.83 21.68 7.82
CA ARG A 724 6.75 21.24 8.74
C ARG A 724 6.74 22.00 10.07
N THR A 725 6.85 23.32 10.01
CA THR A 725 6.71 24.22 11.18
C THR A 725 5.40 25.01 11.10
N ARG A 726 5.06 25.75 12.17
CA ARG A 726 3.84 26.59 12.25
C ARG A 726 4.04 28.01 11.71
N VAL A 727 5.07 28.21 10.88
CA VAL A 727 5.39 29.52 10.29
C VAL A 727 4.34 29.90 9.25
N THR A 728 3.92 31.16 9.30
CA THR A 728 2.98 31.78 8.35
C THR A 728 3.64 32.95 7.62
N ASP A 729 2.89 33.63 6.75
CA ASP A 729 3.37 34.82 6.02
C ASP A 729 3.99 35.89 6.93
N ARG A 730 3.50 36.03 8.18
CA ARG A 730 4.05 36.99 9.16
C ARG A 730 5.47 36.65 9.57
N GLY A 731 5.78 35.36 9.76
CA GLY A 731 7.12 34.91 10.12
C GLY A 731 8.14 35.15 9.01
N VAL A 732 7.70 35.27 7.76
CA VAL A 732 8.59 35.52 6.62
C VAL A 732 9.21 36.91 6.66
N GLU A 733 8.59 37.89 7.31
CA GLU A 733 9.20 39.20 7.53
C GLU A 733 10.50 39.10 8.35
N ALA A 734 10.53 38.24 9.36
CA ALA A 734 11.74 37.97 10.14
C ALA A 734 12.80 37.25 9.29
N ILE A 735 12.39 36.29 8.45
CA ILE A 735 13.31 35.59 7.53
C ILE A 735 13.92 36.57 6.53
N ALA A 736 13.14 37.53 6.03
CA ALA A 736 13.59 38.54 5.08
C ALA A 736 14.69 39.46 5.67
N ALA A 737 14.83 39.56 6.99
CA ALA A 737 15.94 40.28 7.63
C ALA A 737 17.29 39.54 7.51
N LEU A 738 17.28 38.23 7.25
CA LEU A 738 18.48 37.38 7.17
C LEU A 738 19.10 37.42 5.76
N LYS A 739 19.67 38.59 5.40
CA LYS A 739 20.16 38.89 4.03
C LYS A 739 21.28 37.99 3.50
N SER A 740 21.90 37.17 4.36
CA SER A 740 22.94 36.22 3.97
C SER A 740 22.40 34.88 3.48
N LEU A 741 21.08 34.65 3.56
CA LEU A 741 20.47 33.38 3.19
C LEU A 741 20.71 33.03 1.71
N THR A 742 21.17 31.79 1.52
CA THR A 742 21.37 31.15 0.22
C THR A 742 20.47 29.93 0.04
N ARG A 743 20.03 29.31 1.13
CA ARG A 743 19.12 28.15 1.11
C ARG A 743 18.04 28.32 2.16
N LEU A 744 16.79 28.27 1.73
CA LEU A 744 15.62 28.40 2.58
C LEU A 744 14.63 27.27 2.27
N ASN A 745 14.28 26.50 3.29
CA ASN A 745 13.27 25.45 3.19
C ASN A 745 12.04 25.82 4.01
N LEU A 746 10.90 25.99 3.33
CA LEU A 746 9.58 26.29 3.87
C LEU A 746 8.56 25.21 3.48
N ASP A 747 9.01 24.01 3.12
CA ASP A 747 8.13 22.89 2.77
C ASP A 747 7.13 22.59 3.90
N TYR A 748 5.88 22.32 3.55
CA TYR A 748 4.78 21.99 4.46
C TYR A 748 4.53 23.05 5.55
N THR A 749 4.64 24.32 5.18
CA THR A 749 4.26 25.47 6.03
C THR A 749 2.98 26.14 5.52
N SER A 750 2.41 27.07 6.29
CA SER A 750 1.18 27.78 5.93
C SER A 750 1.45 29.08 5.15
N ILE A 751 2.47 29.07 4.30
CA ILE A 751 2.82 30.21 3.44
C ILE A 751 1.83 30.33 2.28
N THR A 752 1.44 31.56 1.99
CA THR A 752 0.58 31.95 0.86
C THR A 752 1.31 32.91 -0.07
N ASP A 753 0.61 33.40 -1.10
CA ASP A 753 1.13 34.44 -2.01
C ASP A 753 1.68 35.67 -1.27
N LYS A 754 1.09 36.04 -0.12
CA LYS A 754 1.53 37.21 0.66
C LYS A 754 2.93 37.03 1.24
N GLY A 755 3.28 35.80 1.65
CA GLY A 755 4.58 35.47 2.21
C GLY A 755 5.73 35.51 1.21
N LEU A 756 5.45 35.53 -0.11
CA LEU A 756 6.51 35.55 -1.12
C LEU A 756 7.10 36.95 -1.37
N ALA A 757 6.33 38.01 -1.15
CA ALA A 757 6.79 39.38 -1.39
C ALA A 757 8.03 39.77 -0.56
N PRO A 758 8.10 39.51 0.76
CA PRO A 758 9.30 39.82 1.55
C PRO A 758 10.54 39.02 1.12
N LEU A 759 10.36 37.79 0.60
CA LEU A 759 11.46 36.93 0.16
C LEU A 759 12.23 37.48 -1.05
N ALA A 760 11.61 38.33 -1.88
CA ALA A 760 12.28 38.98 -3.02
C ALA A 760 13.51 39.80 -2.60
N SER A 761 13.55 40.23 -1.33
CA SER A 761 14.69 40.95 -0.77
C SER A 761 15.91 40.08 -0.42
N LEU A 762 15.79 38.76 -0.51
CA LEU A 762 16.87 37.79 -0.28
C LEU A 762 17.61 37.48 -1.59
N THR A 763 18.28 38.48 -2.16
CA THR A 763 18.90 38.40 -3.49
C THR A 763 20.04 37.38 -3.61
N LYS A 764 20.55 36.85 -2.49
CA LYS A 764 21.55 35.78 -2.47
C LYS A 764 20.96 34.37 -2.50
N LEU A 765 19.63 34.24 -2.50
CA LEU A 765 18.95 32.95 -2.43
C LEU A 765 19.21 32.11 -3.68
N ALA A 766 19.78 30.93 -3.48
CA ALA A 766 20.08 29.94 -4.52
C ALA A 766 19.14 28.73 -4.44
N GLU A 767 18.55 28.44 -3.29
CA GLU A 767 17.58 27.36 -3.09
C GLU A 767 16.39 27.86 -2.27
N LEU A 768 15.19 27.70 -2.82
CA LEU A 768 13.92 27.97 -2.14
C LEU A 768 13.01 26.76 -2.29
N LYS A 769 12.49 26.25 -1.18
CA LYS A 769 11.53 25.14 -1.20
C LYS A 769 10.22 25.55 -0.52
N LEU A 770 9.12 25.28 -1.22
CA LEU A 770 7.74 25.68 -0.89
C LEU A 770 6.75 24.53 -1.20
N ASP A 771 7.20 23.28 -1.08
CA ASP A 771 6.33 22.11 -1.26
C ASP A 771 5.12 22.22 -0.33
N SER A 772 3.92 21.97 -0.87
CA SER A 772 2.68 21.96 -0.09
C SER A 772 2.35 23.31 0.57
N ALA A 773 2.93 24.41 0.09
CA ALA A 773 2.51 25.77 0.43
C ALA A 773 1.27 26.18 -0.37
N THR A 774 0.50 27.13 0.15
CA THR A 774 -0.75 27.62 -0.49
C THR A 774 -0.45 28.77 -1.45
N VAL A 775 0.53 28.57 -2.34
CA VAL A 775 1.00 29.56 -3.33
C VAL A 775 0.27 29.34 -4.66
N THR A 776 -0.20 30.42 -5.28
CA THR A 776 -0.86 30.48 -6.59
C THR A 776 -0.01 31.25 -7.60
N ASP A 777 -0.47 31.33 -8.86
CA ASP A 777 0.17 32.14 -9.90
C ASP A 777 0.29 33.64 -9.54
N ALA A 778 -0.62 34.15 -8.69
CA ALA A 778 -0.63 35.55 -8.28
C ALA A 778 0.56 35.93 -7.37
N GLY A 779 1.09 34.96 -6.61
CA GLY A 779 2.23 35.17 -5.71
C GLY A 779 3.60 35.09 -6.37
N LEU A 780 3.68 34.81 -7.67
CA LEU A 780 4.96 34.45 -8.31
C LEU A 780 5.81 35.64 -8.75
N ASP A 781 5.22 36.83 -8.91
CA ASP A 781 5.95 38.03 -9.37
C ASP A 781 7.20 38.35 -8.53
N PRO A 782 7.14 38.35 -7.18
CA PRO A 782 8.31 38.53 -6.32
C PRO A 782 9.47 37.57 -6.60
N LEU A 783 9.19 36.33 -7.01
CA LEU A 783 10.22 35.31 -7.24
C LEU A 783 10.97 35.53 -8.56
N THR A 784 10.39 36.24 -9.53
CA THR A 784 11.03 36.49 -10.83
C THR A 784 12.29 37.35 -10.73
N GLY A 785 12.41 38.17 -9.68
CA GLY A 785 13.59 38.99 -9.40
C GLY A 785 14.76 38.23 -8.77
N LEU A 786 14.56 36.99 -8.32
CA LEU A 786 15.60 36.16 -7.70
C LEU A 786 16.41 35.42 -8.78
N THR A 787 17.09 36.16 -9.64
CA THR A 787 17.81 35.61 -10.81
C THR A 787 18.97 34.67 -10.45
N GLY A 788 19.44 34.71 -9.20
CA GLY A 788 20.44 33.78 -8.66
C GLY A 788 19.89 32.41 -8.23
N LEU A 789 18.58 32.20 -8.29
CA LEU A 789 17.93 30.97 -7.83
C LEU A 789 18.27 29.78 -8.74
N LYS A 790 18.77 28.71 -8.14
CA LYS A 790 19.19 27.47 -8.83
C LYS A 790 18.19 26.33 -8.65
N LEU A 791 17.51 26.29 -7.51
CA LEU A 791 16.46 25.32 -7.20
C LEU A 791 15.24 26.04 -6.61
N LEU A 792 14.07 25.78 -7.20
CA LEU A 792 12.78 26.22 -6.70
C LEU A 792 11.86 25.00 -6.61
N ASN A 793 11.46 24.60 -5.40
CA ASN A 793 10.48 23.54 -5.21
C ASN A 793 9.08 24.13 -4.99
N LEU A 794 8.16 23.85 -5.92
CA LEU A 794 6.76 24.25 -5.92
C LEU A 794 5.83 23.02 -6.03
N TYR A 795 6.34 21.84 -5.67
CA TYR A 795 5.55 20.61 -5.66
C TYR A 795 4.34 20.76 -4.70
N HIS A 796 3.17 20.20 -5.04
CA HIS A 796 1.94 20.35 -4.25
C HIS A 796 1.49 21.80 -3.93
N THR A 797 1.88 22.78 -4.75
CA THR A 797 1.33 24.15 -4.67
C THR A 797 0.11 24.32 -5.59
N LEU A 798 -0.47 25.52 -5.58
CA LEU A 798 -1.63 25.88 -6.42
C LEU A 798 -1.20 26.56 -7.73
N VAL A 799 0.10 26.55 -8.04
CA VAL A 799 0.66 27.10 -9.27
C VAL A 799 0.19 26.29 -10.46
N THR A 800 -0.37 26.98 -11.46
CA THR A 800 -0.85 26.37 -12.69
C THR A 800 0.27 26.26 -13.73
N ASP A 801 -0.03 25.62 -14.86
CA ASP A 801 0.88 25.64 -16.03
C ASP A 801 1.30 27.06 -16.43
N ALA A 802 0.40 28.04 -16.31
CA ALA A 802 0.67 29.41 -16.71
C ALA A 802 1.71 30.05 -15.78
N GLY A 803 1.53 29.92 -14.46
CA GLY A 803 2.51 30.35 -13.47
C GLY A 803 3.86 29.65 -13.61
N PHE A 804 3.86 28.33 -13.82
CA PHE A 804 5.10 27.57 -14.07
C PHE A 804 5.85 28.11 -15.29
N ARG A 805 5.17 28.33 -16.42
CA ARG A 805 5.79 28.90 -17.63
C ARG A 805 6.33 30.31 -17.40
N LYS A 806 5.58 31.15 -16.69
CA LYS A 806 6.03 32.51 -16.31
C LYS A 806 7.35 32.47 -15.54
N LEU A 807 7.46 31.60 -14.53
CA LEU A 807 8.69 31.41 -13.78
C LEU A 807 9.81 30.82 -14.64
N LYS A 808 9.52 29.84 -15.50
CA LYS A 808 10.55 29.21 -16.32
C LYS A 808 11.15 30.17 -17.35
N THR A 809 10.36 31.11 -17.86
CA THR A 809 10.84 32.20 -18.71
C THR A 809 11.69 33.20 -17.92
N ALA A 810 11.28 33.58 -16.71
CA ALA A 810 12.01 34.54 -15.89
C ALA A 810 13.31 33.96 -15.28
N LEU A 811 13.32 32.66 -14.98
CA LEU A 811 14.40 31.92 -14.31
C LEU A 811 14.84 30.71 -15.17
N PRO A 812 15.43 30.92 -16.36
CA PRO A 812 15.71 29.86 -17.32
C PRO A 812 16.65 28.77 -16.76
N GLU A 813 17.66 29.18 -15.99
CA GLU A 813 18.68 28.30 -15.38
C GLU A 813 18.22 27.64 -14.08
N CYS A 814 17.07 28.04 -13.53
CA CYS A 814 16.55 27.46 -12.30
C CYS A 814 15.90 26.10 -12.57
N LYS A 815 16.25 25.10 -11.74
CA LYS A 815 15.52 23.85 -11.65
C LYS A 815 14.25 24.09 -10.86
N ILE A 816 13.11 24.10 -11.55
CA ILE A 816 11.79 24.22 -10.93
C ILE A 816 11.20 22.81 -10.79
N VAL A 817 11.00 22.36 -9.55
CA VAL A 817 10.28 21.12 -9.24
C VAL A 817 8.81 21.48 -9.07
N TRP A 818 7.95 20.95 -9.93
CA TRP A 818 6.53 21.30 -9.98
C TRP A 818 5.73 20.14 -10.60
N ASP A 819 4.50 19.92 -10.14
CA ASP A 819 3.57 18.94 -10.70
C ASP A 819 2.29 19.63 -11.18
N ARG A 820 1.95 19.38 -12.45
CA ARG A 820 0.78 19.95 -13.13
C ARG A 820 -0.53 19.59 -12.45
N GLU A 821 -0.61 18.40 -11.87
CA GLU A 821 -1.84 17.91 -11.25
C GLU A 821 -1.98 18.34 -9.79
N SER A 822 -0.95 18.95 -9.19
CA SER A 822 -0.99 19.47 -7.80
C SER A 822 -2.01 20.58 -7.59
N ALA A 823 -2.36 21.32 -8.65
CA ALA A 823 -3.40 22.34 -8.60
C ALA A 823 -4.82 21.74 -8.50
N LEU A 824 -5.00 20.44 -8.76
CA LEU A 824 -6.31 19.77 -8.69
C LEU A 824 -6.76 19.57 -7.24
N PRO A 825 -8.03 19.88 -6.89
CA PRO A 825 -8.56 19.67 -5.54
C PRO A 825 -8.41 18.23 -5.03
N THR A 826 -8.47 17.25 -5.94
CA THR A 826 -8.38 15.81 -5.64
C THR A 826 -6.99 15.35 -5.18
N ARG A 827 -5.92 16.14 -5.39
CA ARG A 827 -4.55 15.81 -4.97
C ARG A 827 -4.07 16.53 -3.71
N ARG A 828 -4.89 17.40 -3.12
CA ARG A 828 -4.51 18.23 -1.97
C ARG A 828 -4.81 17.59 -0.60
N GLY A 829 -5.24 16.33 -0.60
CA GLY A 829 -5.61 15.58 0.60
C GLY A 829 -4.74 14.35 0.91
N SER A 830 -3.51 14.25 0.40
CA SER A 830 -2.65 13.06 0.56
C SER A 830 -1.53 13.19 1.58
#